data_AF-A0A7C7T3E7-F1
#
_entry.id   AF-A0A7C7T3E7-F1
#
_cell.length_a   1.000
_cell.length_b   1.000
_cell.length_c   1.000
_cell.angle_alpha   90.00
_cell.angle_beta   90.00
_cell.angle_gamma   90.00
#
_symmetry.space_group_name_H-M   'P 1'
#
loop_
_entity.id
_entity.type
_entity.pdbx_description
1 polymer ?
#
loop_
_entity_poly.entity_id
_entity_poly.type
_entity_poly.pdbx_seq_one_letter_code
_entity_poly.pdbx_strand_id
1 'polypeptide(L)'
;MSLRSRVAMAIQNRKSRRKGVALLLVLGILATTLGIGFVLIQQSATTANLSVNVDHQQRARLAAQTGIMIGLRAVQEGTWAGVATSTSQDLGNGDSFTISYAIGDPRLNQSSTAAEWAEYAMRVTISVVGTSQPAQPGMAASTHNKQAVVQLVRKQFQSSPAGWSDVQSYTLYAWDDGKALNMELPFCVHGDCYLQGALTLADSYPNDEGNGKFEGRVDDLDIWGSWTTYDPMGAPTVTWSGFEWDFDETDPATVSVDLQGNQDAVFAGVVLDKDGRNPDPDNAIEIKSGNTISLGGIDVWSNSQLSISVWIYLQKHNPRDHVIVEKSDGTNVYWAVGVDKNKAYFEVRSEGQTKRAKGTTKVKKNEWTHITGVYEDEDVKVYVNGVLDKTVAHSSSSSIVDTNSGAAVIMGRHAPGSALVRYLTDTMRLAKATAGPFEIDLRPFNGDITYHGPNQPKATKDLLKKNLGLVTSETPRDDTPPATHPGTVTSYQLFDGGPTYNIPVMPAEISGTEYTFDALTNPLGIYRCTGGLTLNDNSSITGMVITDGTVTVSGSDVTMDATNLPGLDGDSTIYQIPAVVGGSDIKVETGAANCQWQGLVYASKFELLESSVSSFQLTGKLVTPEIIVNKRSGWDLGESWWQSALNTFLSAEDGDGYYFPTSLGLSPVPAFYIQPETSATEYLWPDWSQPLYEADPTDGVLRWKIIWME
;
A
#
# COMPACT_ATOMS: atom_id res chain seq x y z
N MET A 1 -0.69 103.76 105.13
CA MET A 1 0.61 103.19 105.52
C MET A 1 1.19 102.44 104.30
N SER A 2 2.20 103.05 103.68
CA SER A 2 3.09 102.62 102.58
C SER A 2 2.60 101.69 101.45
N LEU A 3 1.86 102.28 100.50
CA LEU A 3 2.10 102.06 99.06
C LEU A 3 3.54 102.54 98.73
N ARG A 4 4.51 101.65 98.51
CA ARG A 4 5.69 101.86 97.60
C ARG A 4 6.78 100.77 97.62
N SER A 5 6.77 99.75 98.49
CA SER A 5 7.92 98.82 98.61
C SER A 5 7.74 97.38 98.12
N ARG A 6 6.56 96.94 97.65
CA ARG A 6 6.33 95.55 97.19
C ARG A 6 6.18 95.35 95.68
N VAL A 7 6.13 96.42 94.88
CA VAL A 7 5.96 96.33 93.42
C VAL A 7 7.30 96.28 92.65
N ALA A 8 8.39 96.77 93.25
CA ALA A 8 9.70 96.80 92.58
C ALA A 8 10.43 95.43 92.52
N MET A 9 10.19 94.52 93.47
CA MET A 9 10.88 93.22 93.55
C MET A 9 10.22 92.09 92.74
N ALA A 10 9.01 92.30 92.21
CA ALA A 10 8.33 91.34 91.32
C ALA A 10 8.58 91.60 89.82
N ILE A 11 9.16 92.76 89.46
CA ILE A 11 9.39 93.17 88.07
C ILE A 11 10.79 92.73 87.57
N GLN A 12 11.78 92.61 88.46
CA GLN A 12 13.14 92.18 88.08
C GLN A 12 13.24 90.66 87.81
N ASN A 13 12.48 89.82 88.51
CA ASN A 13 12.43 88.36 88.26
C ASN A 13 11.53 87.94 87.07
N ARG A 14 10.68 88.83 86.55
CA ARG A 14 9.90 88.59 85.32
C ARG A 14 10.70 88.88 84.03
N LYS A 15 11.76 89.69 84.09
CA LYS A 15 12.60 90.01 82.91
C LYS A 15 13.63 88.91 82.58
N SER A 16 14.10 88.14 83.57
CA SER A 16 15.04 87.02 83.35
C SER A 16 14.36 85.76 82.80
N ARG A 17 13.15 85.41 83.31
CA ARG A 17 12.35 84.27 82.81
C ARG A 17 11.88 84.39 81.35
N ARG A 18 11.81 85.62 80.80
CA ARG A 18 11.39 85.86 79.41
C ARG A 18 12.51 85.66 78.38
N LYS A 19 13.79 85.72 78.77
CA LYS A 19 14.91 85.49 77.86
C LYS A 19 15.11 83.99 77.56
N GLY A 20 14.90 83.11 78.54
CA GLY A 20 14.91 81.65 78.33
C GLY A 20 13.72 81.15 77.49
N VAL A 21 12.51 81.69 77.74
CA VAL A 21 11.30 81.34 76.96
C VAL A 21 11.38 81.89 75.53
N ALA A 22 11.93 83.10 75.32
CA ALA A 22 12.15 83.63 73.98
C ALA A 22 13.19 82.81 73.18
N LEU A 23 14.27 82.34 73.83
CA LEU A 23 15.26 81.46 73.19
C LEU A 23 14.66 80.10 72.81
N LEU A 24 13.83 79.51 73.69
CA LEU A 24 13.11 78.27 73.41
C LEU A 24 12.03 78.43 72.33
N LEU A 25 11.34 79.58 72.28
CA LEU A 25 10.41 79.90 71.20
C LEU A 25 11.14 80.09 69.87
N VAL A 26 12.28 80.78 69.86
CA VAL A 26 13.09 80.96 68.65
C VAL A 26 13.66 79.64 68.17
N LEU A 27 14.23 78.81 69.05
CA LEU A 27 14.73 77.47 68.72
C LEU A 27 13.60 76.54 68.27
N GLY A 28 12.42 76.62 68.90
CA GLY A 28 11.22 75.88 68.49
C GLY A 28 10.74 76.28 67.11
N ILE A 29 10.68 77.59 66.83
CA ILE A 29 10.33 78.12 65.49
C ILE A 29 11.39 77.68 64.47
N LEU A 30 12.68 77.84 64.78
CA LEU A 30 13.80 77.44 63.90
C LEU A 30 13.75 75.94 63.57
N ALA A 31 13.51 75.10 64.57
CA ALA A 31 13.33 73.65 64.40
C ALA A 31 12.10 73.31 63.55
N THR A 32 10.96 74.01 63.74
CA THR A 32 9.78 73.81 62.88
C THR A 32 10.01 74.29 61.45
N THR A 33 10.69 75.43 61.22
CA THR A 33 11.03 75.89 59.86
C THR A 33 12.06 74.98 59.18
N LEU A 34 13.06 74.47 59.91
CA LEU A 34 13.99 73.48 59.38
C LEU A 34 13.29 72.15 59.08
N GLY A 35 12.34 71.73 59.94
CA GLY A 35 11.51 70.56 59.73
C GLY A 35 10.62 70.68 58.47
N ILE A 36 9.93 71.82 58.31
CA ILE A 36 9.12 72.10 57.11
C ILE A 36 10.00 72.21 55.86
N GLY A 37 11.15 72.88 55.95
CA GLY A 37 12.10 72.99 54.84
C GLY A 37 12.66 71.64 54.40
N PHE A 38 13.02 70.78 55.36
CA PHE A 38 13.47 69.41 55.09
C PHE A 38 12.36 68.57 54.44
N VAL A 39 11.12 68.64 54.96
CA VAL A 39 9.96 67.92 54.38
C VAL A 39 9.66 68.39 52.95
N LEU A 40 9.73 69.69 52.66
CA LEU A 40 9.52 70.22 51.31
C LEU A 40 10.63 69.80 50.34
N ILE A 41 11.89 69.80 50.79
CA ILE A 41 13.02 69.29 49.99
C ILE A 41 12.81 67.80 49.71
N GLN A 42 12.44 67.01 50.72
CA GLN A 42 12.17 65.59 50.57
C GLN A 42 11.00 65.34 49.62
N GLN A 43 9.89 66.07 49.75
CA GLN A 43 8.72 65.96 48.87
C GLN A 43 9.06 66.32 47.41
N SER A 44 9.85 67.37 47.20
CA SER A 44 10.30 67.76 45.85
C SER A 44 11.24 66.72 45.23
N ALA A 45 12.16 66.15 46.02
CA ALA A 45 13.05 65.08 45.59
C ALA A 45 12.27 63.79 45.27
N THR A 46 11.28 63.42 46.08
CA THR A 46 10.40 62.27 45.82
C THR A 46 9.58 62.46 44.56
N THR A 47 9.04 63.66 44.33
CA THR A 47 8.23 63.97 43.12
C THR A 47 9.09 63.95 41.86
N ALA A 48 10.31 64.49 41.92
CA ALA A 48 11.27 64.43 40.81
C ALA A 48 11.66 62.98 40.48
N ASN A 49 11.97 62.16 41.49
CA ASN A 49 12.29 60.75 41.30
C ASN A 49 11.10 59.97 40.73
N LEU A 50 9.87 60.27 41.17
CA LEU A 50 8.66 59.63 40.63
C LEU A 50 8.46 59.98 39.15
N SER A 51 8.64 61.25 38.77
CA SER A 51 8.54 61.69 37.38
C SER A 51 9.57 60.98 36.49
N VAL A 52 10.83 60.94 36.93
CA VAL A 52 11.92 60.25 36.22
C VAL A 52 11.59 58.77 36.05
N ASN A 53 11.10 58.09 37.10
CA ASN A 53 10.71 56.69 37.00
C ASN A 53 9.54 56.46 36.03
N VAL A 54 8.53 57.32 36.03
CA VAL A 54 7.40 57.23 35.09
C VAL A 54 7.89 57.41 33.64
N ASP A 55 8.76 58.38 33.39
CA ASP A 55 9.33 58.62 32.07
C ASP A 55 10.18 57.41 31.60
N HIS A 56 11.01 56.86 32.47
CA HIS A 56 11.82 55.67 32.16
C HIS A 56 10.96 54.41 31.96
N GLN A 57 9.84 54.25 32.66
CA GLN A 57 8.88 53.18 32.40
C GLN A 57 8.23 53.32 31.02
N GLN A 58 7.85 54.54 30.61
CA GLN A 58 7.30 54.79 29.27
C GLN A 58 8.36 54.54 28.18
N ARG A 59 9.61 54.98 28.39
CA ARG A 59 10.72 54.74 27.46
C ARG A 59 11.04 53.26 27.33
N ALA A 60 11.10 52.51 28.43
CA ALA A 60 11.27 51.06 28.40
C ALA A 60 10.14 50.36 27.61
N ARG A 61 8.89 50.84 27.74
CA ARG A 61 7.76 50.33 26.95
C ARG A 61 7.90 50.63 25.46
N LEU A 62 8.31 51.84 25.07
CA LEU A 62 8.58 52.21 23.67
C LEU A 62 9.75 51.41 23.09
N ALA A 63 10.80 51.18 23.87
CA ALA A 63 11.92 50.33 23.48
C ALA A 63 11.46 48.88 23.24
N ALA A 64 10.64 48.32 24.12
CA ALA A 64 10.07 46.99 23.95
C ALA A 64 9.12 46.89 22.73
N GLN A 65 8.31 47.94 22.48
CA GLN A 65 7.48 48.02 21.28
C GLN A 65 8.31 48.09 19.99
N THR A 66 9.43 48.80 20.02
CA THR A 66 10.36 48.86 18.89
C THR A 66 11.02 47.51 18.65
N GLY A 67 11.51 46.87 19.72
CA GLY A 67 12.13 45.55 19.65
C GLY A 67 11.19 44.47 19.13
N ILE A 68 9.91 44.44 19.55
CA ILE A 68 8.98 43.41 19.06
C ILE A 68 8.66 43.58 17.57
N MET A 69 8.56 44.82 17.07
CA MET A 69 8.37 45.08 15.64
C MET A 69 9.59 44.67 14.81
N ILE A 70 10.80 44.91 15.33
CA ILE A 70 12.05 44.47 14.70
C ILE A 70 12.15 42.95 14.71
N GLY A 71 11.80 42.29 15.82
CA GLY A 71 11.82 40.84 15.92
C GLY A 71 10.83 40.16 14.97
N LEU A 72 9.60 40.66 14.90
CA LEU A 72 8.60 40.18 13.93
C LEU A 72 9.07 40.40 12.49
N ARG A 73 9.68 41.56 12.19
CA ARG A 73 10.25 41.82 10.87
C ARG A 73 11.38 40.86 10.53
N ALA A 74 12.29 40.58 11.46
CA ALA A 74 13.43 39.70 11.21
C ALA A 74 12.98 38.29 10.80
N VAL A 75 11.94 37.78 11.45
CA VAL A 75 11.33 36.49 11.13
C VAL A 75 10.63 36.53 9.76
N GLN A 76 9.94 37.61 9.43
CA GLN A 76 9.21 37.76 8.16
C GLN A 76 10.12 38.04 6.94
N GLU A 77 11.27 38.68 7.15
CA GLU A 77 12.27 39.01 6.11
C GLU A 77 13.38 37.96 5.97
N GLY A 78 13.37 36.90 6.80
CA GLY A 78 14.39 35.86 6.77
C GLY A 78 15.78 36.30 7.25
N THR A 79 15.87 37.39 8.03
CA THR A 79 17.13 37.86 8.64
C THR A 79 17.33 37.33 10.06
N TRP A 80 16.38 36.54 10.55
CA TRP A 80 16.41 35.86 11.83
C TRP A 80 17.43 34.71 11.83
N ALA A 81 18.30 34.68 12.84
CA ALA A 81 19.36 33.68 12.99
C ALA A 81 18.90 32.35 13.63
N GLY A 82 17.59 32.18 13.88
CA GLY A 82 17.02 30.97 14.45
C GLY A 82 16.69 31.03 15.94
N VAL A 83 16.06 29.98 16.45
CA VAL A 83 15.66 29.86 17.87
C VAL A 83 16.89 29.82 18.78
N ALA A 84 16.70 30.15 20.06
CA ALA A 84 17.76 30.29 21.06
C ALA A 84 18.82 31.38 20.76
N THR A 85 18.62 32.18 19.71
CA THR A 85 19.42 33.38 19.47
C THR A 85 18.83 34.58 20.22
N SER A 86 19.68 35.57 20.51
CA SER A 86 19.23 36.86 21.03
C SER A 86 19.92 38.00 20.30
N THR A 87 19.22 39.12 20.16
CA THR A 87 19.72 40.32 19.51
C THR A 87 19.44 41.52 20.39
N SER A 88 20.49 42.27 20.70
CA SER A 88 20.38 43.49 21.50
C SER A 88 20.74 44.69 20.66
N GLN A 89 19.96 45.76 20.79
CA GLN A 89 20.23 47.03 20.12
C GLN A 89 20.13 48.19 21.10
N ASP A 90 21.10 49.10 21.01
CA ASP A 90 21.10 50.37 21.73
C ASP A 90 20.34 51.43 20.90
N LEU A 91 19.36 52.07 21.53
CA LEU A 91 18.57 53.17 20.96
C LEU A 91 19.15 54.55 21.32
N GLY A 92 20.21 54.56 22.14
CA GLY A 92 20.85 55.76 22.66
C GLY A 92 20.18 56.28 23.94
N ASN A 93 20.87 57.19 24.63
CA ASN A 93 20.37 57.83 25.86
C ASN A 93 19.98 56.86 26.99
N GLY A 94 20.63 55.69 27.06
CA GLY A 94 20.37 54.66 28.06
C GLY A 94 19.18 53.75 27.75
N ASP A 95 18.55 53.88 26.57
CA ASP A 95 17.47 53.00 26.13
C ASP A 95 18.01 51.88 25.26
N SER A 96 17.60 50.65 25.52
CA SER A 96 17.96 49.49 24.71
C SER A 96 16.83 48.47 24.71
N PHE A 97 16.91 47.49 23.82
CA PHE A 97 16.07 46.31 23.90
C PHE A 97 16.88 45.05 23.59
N THR A 98 16.42 43.93 24.14
CA THR A 98 16.92 42.60 23.82
C THR A 98 15.77 41.73 23.34
N ILE A 99 15.90 41.16 22.15
CA ILE A 99 14.98 40.19 21.57
C ILE A 99 15.54 38.79 21.82
N SER A 100 14.71 37.85 22.21
CA SER A 100 15.02 36.42 22.27
C SER A 100 13.93 35.59 21.58
N TYR A 101 14.34 34.47 20.99
CA TYR A 101 13.47 33.56 20.26
C TYR A 101 13.47 32.19 20.93
N ALA A 102 12.30 31.63 21.21
CA ALA A 102 12.15 30.29 21.75
C ALA A 102 11.14 29.50 20.92
N ILE A 103 11.38 28.20 20.75
CA ILE A 103 10.38 27.32 20.12
C ILE A 103 9.18 27.16 21.06
N GLY A 104 7.99 27.01 20.48
CA GLY A 104 6.76 26.74 21.20
C GLY A 104 5.89 27.95 21.45
N ASP A 105 4.80 27.68 22.17
CA ASP A 105 3.83 28.66 22.65
C ASP A 105 3.67 28.45 24.17
N PRO A 106 4.01 29.44 25.02
CA PRO A 106 3.96 29.30 26.47
C PRO A 106 2.53 29.10 27.00
N ARG A 107 1.50 29.31 26.17
CA ARG A 107 0.10 29.09 26.52
C ARG A 107 -0.33 27.64 26.31
N LEU A 108 0.45 26.88 25.53
CA LEU A 108 0.20 25.46 25.29
C LEU A 108 0.92 24.61 26.34
N ASN A 109 0.27 23.53 26.74
CA ASN A 109 0.81 22.53 27.65
C ASN A 109 0.21 21.15 27.32
N GLN A 110 0.68 20.09 27.97
CA GLN A 110 0.25 18.70 27.72
C GLN A 110 -1.26 18.44 27.92
N SER A 111 -2.00 19.34 28.57
CA SER A 111 -3.47 19.25 28.70
C SER A 111 -4.24 20.01 27.61
N SER A 112 -3.54 20.67 26.68
CA SER A 112 -4.13 21.28 25.49
C SER A 112 -4.68 20.19 24.56
N THR A 113 -5.54 20.56 23.61
CA THR A 113 -6.03 19.57 22.65
C THR A 113 -4.88 19.00 21.83
N ALA A 114 -4.96 17.73 21.42
CA ALA A 114 -3.90 17.07 20.65
C ALA A 114 -3.54 17.86 19.36
N ALA A 115 -4.55 18.44 18.70
CA ALA A 115 -4.37 19.28 17.52
C ALA A 115 -3.59 20.57 17.81
N GLU A 116 -3.87 21.25 18.94
CA GLU A 116 -3.12 22.44 19.33
C GLU A 116 -1.69 22.08 19.79
N TRP A 117 -1.55 20.96 20.51
CA TRP A 117 -0.25 20.50 21.01
C TRP A 117 0.69 20.10 19.88
N ALA A 118 0.18 19.50 18.80
CA ALA A 118 0.96 19.20 17.59
C ALA A 118 1.55 20.45 16.92
N GLU A 119 0.90 21.61 17.06
CA GLU A 119 1.39 22.89 16.51
C GLU A 119 2.50 23.54 17.36
N TYR A 120 2.81 23.01 18.55
CA TYR A 120 3.85 23.54 19.43
C TYR A 120 5.20 23.66 18.70
N ALA A 121 5.61 22.60 18.01
CA ALA A 121 6.87 22.54 17.27
C ALA A 121 6.89 23.44 16.01
N MET A 122 5.74 24.05 15.65
CA MET A 122 5.57 24.94 14.50
C MET A 122 5.39 26.41 14.92
N ARG A 123 5.48 26.71 16.22
CA ARG A 123 5.34 28.05 16.78
C ARG A 123 6.66 28.56 17.32
N VAL A 124 6.87 29.87 17.22
CA VAL A 124 8.02 30.57 17.79
C VAL A 124 7.50 31.70 18.67
N THR A 125 7.98 31.71 19.91
CA THR A 125 7.76 32.79 20.87
C THR A 125 8.89 33.80 20.78
N ILE A 126 8.53 35.03 20.44
CA ILE A 126 9.42 36.19 20.40
C ILE A 126 9.23 36.94 21.72
N SER A 127 10.27 37.01 22.55
CA SER A 127 10.26 37.76 23.81
C SER A 127 11.17 38.97 23.69
N VAL A 128 10.70 40.13 24.17
CA VAL A 128 11.45 41.38 24.11
C VAL A 128 11.48 42.03 25.48
N VAL A 129 12.68 42.34 25.96
CA VAL A 129 12.92 43.12 27.17
C VAL A 129 13.43 44.50 26.75
N GLY A 130 12.58 45.52 26.85
CA GLY A 130 12.98 46.91 26.70
C GLY A 130 13.54 47.44 28.02
N THR A 131 14.67 48.13 27.99
CA THR A 131 15.37 48.66 29.17
C THR A 131 15.59 50.15 28.99
N SER A 132 15.37 50.94 30.04
CA SER A 132 15.72 52.35 30.09
C SER A 132 16.51 52.64 31.37
N GLN A 133 17.77 53.02 31.20
CA GLN A 133 18.72 53.30 32.28
C GLN A 133 18.81 54.81 32.54
N PRO A 134 18.48 55.30 33.75
CA PRO A 134 18.73 56.68 34.14
C PRO A 134 20.23 57.00 34.16
N ALA A 135 20.60 58.21 33.72
CA ALA A 135 21.99 58.67 33.69
C ALA A 135 22.60 58.90 35.09
N GLN A 136 21.77 58.89 36.14
CA GLN A 136 22.22 59.09 37.52
C GLN A 136 22.82 57.80 38.11
N PRO A 137 24.05 57.84 38.67
CA PRO A 137 24.68 56.68 39.30
C PRO A 137 23.84 56.13 40.46
N GLY A 138 23.56 54.82 40.44
CA GLY A 138 22.85 54.12 41.52
C GLY A 138 21.32 54.01 41.38
N MET A 139 20.72 54.53 40.30
CA MET A 139 19.31 54.28 39.98
C MET A 139 19.13 52.96 39.22
N ALA A 140 18.10 52.20 39.60
CA ALA A 140 17.74 50.95 38.93
C ALA A 140 17.17 51.21 37.52
N ALA A 141 17.47 50.31 36.59
CA ALA A 141 16.89 50.33 35.25
C ALA A 141 15.37 50.09 35.32
N SER A 142 14.61 50.78 34.48
CA SER A 142 13.21 50.42 34.21
C SER A 142 13.18 49.40 33.07
N THR A 143 12.45 48.30 33.24
CA THR A 143 12.27 47.28 32.21
C THR A 143 10.80 47.08 31.85
N HIS A 144 10.53 46.70 30.61
CA HIS A 144 9.21 46.32 30.14
C HIS A 144 9.31 45.12 29.20
N ASN A 145 8.45 44.13 29.41
CA ASN A 145 8.44 42.90 28.62
C ASN A 145 7.29 42.93 27.62
N LYS A 146 7.55 42.52 26.39
CA LYS A 146 6.53 42.22 25.37
C LYS A 146 6.78 40.85 24.78
N GLN A 147 5.71 40.17 24.40
CA GLN A 147 5.80 38.85 23.79
C GLN A 147 4.86 38.76 22.59
N ALA A 148 5.26 37.98 21.59
CA ALA A 148 4.41 37.57 20.49
C ALA A 148 4.66 36.11 20.16
N VAL A 149 3.62 35.40 19.75
CA VAL A 149 3.72 34.02 19.24
C VAL A 149 3.34 34.04 17.78
N VAL A 150 4.26 33.55 16.95
CA VAL A 150 4.06 33.37 15.52
C VAL A 150 4.01 31.87 15.18
N GLN A 151 3.19 31.49 14.21
CA GLN A 151 3.09 30.14 13.68
C GLN A 151 3.59 30.12 12.23
N LEU A 152 4.34 29.09 11.88
CA LEU A 152 4.79 28.88 10.51
C LEU A 152 3.59 28.68 9.58
N VAL A 153 3.56 29.43 8.48
CA VAL A 153 2.66 29.22 7.35
C VAL A 153 3.35 28.27 6.40
N ARG A 154 3.01 26.98 6.52
CA ARG A 154 3.59 25.88 5.74
C ARG A 154 3.08 25.99 4.31
N LYS A 155 3.93 26.29 3.34
CA LYS A 155 3.52 26.36 1.93
C LYS A 155 4.12 25.29 1.05
N GLN A 156 5.26 24.75 1.46
CA GLN A 156 6.01 23.79 0.67
C GLN A 156 6.83 22.86 1.58
N PHE A 157 6.88 21.59 1.19
CA PHE A 157 7.86 20.62 1.68
C PHE A 157 9.13 20.65 0.81
N GLN A 158 10.22 20.12 1.35
CA GLN A 158 11.38 19.74 0.54
C GLN A 158 11.00 18.85 -0.66
N SER A 159 11.80 18.92 -1.72
CA SER A 159 11.57 18.12 -2.93
C SER A 159 11.79 16.63 -2.69
N SER A 160 10.89 15.80 -3.23
CA SER A 160 11.08 14.33 -3.25
C SER A 160 12.10 13.90 -4.30
N PRO A 161 12.68 12.68 -4.19
CA PRO A 161 13.54 12.10 -5.21
C PRO A 161 12.87 12.06 -6.60
N ALA A 162 13.69 12.08 -7.65
CA ALA A 162 13.20 11.95 -9.01
C ALA A 162 12.47 10.59 -9.21
N GLY A 163 11.30 10.61 -9.84
CA GLY A 163 10.47 9.41 -10.05
C GLY A 163 9.59 9.01 -8.86
N TRP A 164 9.73 9.67 -7.70
CA TRP A 164 8.94 9.34 -6.50
C TRP A 164 7.43 9.51 -6.71
N SER A 165 7.00 10.48 -7.53
CA SER A 165 5.59 10.66 -7.89
C SER A 165 4.97 9.43 -8.54
N ASP A 166 5.74 8.69 -9.33
CA ASP A 166 5.25 7.52 -10.06
C ASP A 166 5.01 6.35 -9.11
N VAL A 167 5.89 6.18 -8.12
CA VAL A 167 5.76 5.20 -7.03
C VAL A 167 4.45 5.38 -6.28
N GLN A 168 4.03 6.63 -6.06
CA GLN A 168 2.81 6.93 -5.32
C GLN A 168 1.52 6.51 -6.04
N SER A 169 1.57 6.17 -7.33
CA SER A 169 0.40 5.65 -8.04
C SER A 169 0.11 4.18 -7.74
N TYR A 170 1.08 3.45 -7.18
CA TYR A 170 0.98 2.00 -6.96
C TYR A 170 0.82 1.67 -5.47
N THR A 171 0.03 0.64 -5.14
CA THR A 171 -0.02 0.06 -3.79
C THR A 171 1.21 -0.80 -3.52
N LEU A 172 1.64 -1.58 -4.52
CA LEU A 172 2.86 -2.38 -4.48
C LEU A 172 3.79 -1.93 -5.60
N TYR A 173 4.97 -1.44 -5.24
CA TYR A 173 6.01 -1.02 -6.17
C TYR A 173 7.25 -1.90 -6.04
N ALA A 174 7.45 -2.78 -7.02
CA ALA A 174 8.57 -3.69 -7.12
C ALA A 174 9.37 -3.48 -8.42
N TRP A 175 10.51 -2.79 -8.28
CA TRP A 175 11.48 -2.60 -9.36
C TRP A 175 12.34 -3.86 -9.52
N ASP A 176 13.05 -3.98 -10.65
CA ASP A 176 13.82 -5.17 -11.01
C ASP A 176 15.29 -5.04 -10.58
N ASP A 177 15.65 -5.59 -9.43
CA ASP A 177 17.05 -5.78 -9.02
C ASP A 177 17.63 -7.15 -9.45
N GLY A 178 16.92 -7.90 -10.29
CA GLY A 178 17.24 -9.26 -10.71
C GLY A 178 16.61 -10.35 -9.85
N LYS A 179 15.79 -10.00 -8.84
CA LYS A 179 15.06 -10.97 -8.01
C LYS A 179 13.69 -11.32 -8.58
N ALA A 180 13.23 -12.52 -8.23
CA ALA A 180 11.89 -12.98 -8.57
C ALA A 180 10.91 -12.58 -7.47
N LEU A 181 9.66 -12.36 -7.86
CA LEU A 181 8.55 -12.08 -6.96
C LEU A 181 7.80 -13.41 -6.78
N ASN A 182 7.81 -13.96 -5.57
CA ASN A 182 7.15 -15.23 -5.30
C ASN A 182 5.93 -15.00 -4.40
N MET A 183 4.73 -15.33 -4.87
CA MET A 183 3.52 -15.09 -4.10
C MET A 183 2.59 -16.30 -4.12
N GLU A 184 2.44 -16.93 -2.96
CA GLU A 184 1.62 -18.13 -2.74
C GLU A 184 0.29 -17.78 -2.10
N LEU A 185 -0.78 -18.47 -2.52
CA LEU A 185 -2.14 -18.23 -2.02
C LEU A 185 -2.33 -18.71 -0.57
N PRO A 186 -3.33 -18.16 0.17
CA PRO A 186 -4.15 -17.00 -0.15
C PRO A 186 -3.51 -15.68 0.33
N PHE A 187 -3.48 -14.68 -0.54
CA PHE A 187 -3.12 -13.29 -0.24
C PHE A 187 -4.03 -12.34 -1.02
N CYS A 188 -4.06 -11.05 -0.66
CA CYS A 188 -4.70 -10.01 -1.46
C CYS A 188 -3.86 -8.73 -1.47
N VAL A 189 -3.62 -8.17 -2.66
CA VAL A 189 -3.05 -6.83 -2.86
C VAL A 189 -4.08 -6.02 -3.64
N HIS A 190 -4.60 -4.98 -3.00
CA HIS A 190 -5.59 -4.10 -3.57
C HIS A 190 -4.95 -2.87 -4.22
N GLY A 191 -5.54 -2.41 -5.32
CA GLY A 191 -5.01 -1.28 -6.10
C GLY A 191 -3.87 -1.67 -7.04
N ASP A 192 -3.34 -0.68 -7.74
CA ASP A 192 -2.44 -0.90 -8.86
C ASP A 192 -1.06 -1.39 -8.39
N CYS A 193 -0.45 -2.30 -9.14
CA CYS A 193 0.85 -2.89 -8.81
C CYS A 193 1.85 -2.68 -9.95
N TYR A 194 3.09 -2.36 -9.57
CA TYR A 194 4.24 -2.28 -10.47
C TYR A 194 5.18 -3.45 -10.17
N LEU A 195 5.24 -4.46 -11.03
CA LEU A 195 5.91 -5.75 -10.81
C LEU A 195 6.95 -6.01 -11.92
N GLN A 196 8.16 -5.47 -11.77
CA GLN A 196 9.21 -5.57 -12.78
C GLN A 196 9.97 -6.90 -12.74
N GLY A 197 10.18 -7.47 -11.54
CA GLY A 197 10.75 -8.81 -11.36
C GLY A 197 9.83 -9.92 -11.88
N ALA A 198 10.40 -11.09 -12.23
CA ALA A 198 9.62 -12.22 -12.71
C ALA A 198 8.64 -12.71 -11.63
N LEU A 199 7.32 -12.72 -11.93
CA LEU A 199 6.29 -13.13 -10.98
C LEU A 199 6.01 -14.63 -11.09
N THR A 200 6.29 -15.34 -10.00
CA THR A 200 5.85 -16.70 -9.73
C THR A 200 4.59 -16.61 -8.88
N LEU A 201 3.42 -16.75 -9.52
CA LEU A 201 2.13 -16.69 -8.85
C LEU A 201 1.62 -18.10 -8.58
N ALA A 202 1.58 -18.49 -7.30
CA ALA A 202 0.95 -19.71 -6.84
C ALA A 202 1.50 -21.01 -7.51
N ASP A 203 2.80 -21.05 -7.81
CA ASP A 203 3.41 -22.17 -8.56
C ASP A 203 3.48 -23.47 -7.76
N SER A 204 3.32 -23.40 -6.45
CA SER A 204 3.21 -24.58 -5.61
C SER A 204 1.87 -25.33 -5.75
N TYR A 205 0.88 -24.74 -6.42
CA TYR A 205 -0.44 -25.33 -6.65
C TYR A 205 -0.51 -25.96 -8.04
N PRO A 206 -1.28 -27.05 -8.24
CA PRO A 206 -1.39 -27.68 -9.55
C PRO A 206 -1.82 -26.67 -10.61
N ASN A 207 -0.95 -26.47 -11.60
CA ASN A 207 -1.12 -25.51 -12.68
C ASN A 207 -1.27 -26.23 -14.03
N ASP A 208 -1.69 -25.48 -15.05
CA ASP A 208 -1.87 -26.05 -16.37
C ASP A 208 -0.58 -26.10 -17.22
N GLU A 209 0.56 -25.60 -16.72
CA GLU A 209 1.81 -25.56 -17.50
C GLU A 209 2.33 -26.96 -17.83
N GLY A 210 1.94 -27.97 -17.04
CA GLY A 210 2.22 -29.38 -17.30
C GLY A 210 1.11 -30.15 -18.03
N ASN A 211 -0.08 -29.57 -18.24
CA ASN A 211 -1.28 -30.31 -18.66
C ASN A 211 -1.57 -30.18 -20.15
N GLY A 212 -0.69 -30.71 -21.00
CA GLY A 212 -1.20 -31.28 -22.24
C GLY A 212 -2.11 -30.37 -23.07
N LYS A 213 -1.73 -29.10 -23.28
CA LYS A 213 -2.55 -28.18 -24.06
C LYS A 213 -2.36 -28.42 -25.55
N PHE A 214 -3.45 -28.43 -26.29
CA PHE A 214 -3.40 -28.36 -27.75
C PHE A 214 -3.11 -26.91 -28.16
N GLU A 215 -2.11 -26.75 -29.03
CA GLU A 215 -1.77 -25.47 -29.65
C GLU A 215 -1.74 -25.71 -31.16
N GLY A 216 -2.74 -25.19 -31.86
CA GLY A 216 -2.96 -25.50 -33.26
C GLY A 216 -4.29 -24.98 -33.80
N ARG A 217 -4.65 -25.43 -34.99
CA ARG A 217 -5.97 -25.19 -35.58
C ARG A 217 -6.78 -26.48 -35.60
N VAL A 218 -8.09 -26.36 -35.46
CA VAL A 218 -9.06 -27.47 -35.50
C VAL A 218 -10.10 -27.14 -36.57
N ASP A 219 -10.53 -28.15 -37.29
CA ASP A 219 -11.55 -28.01 -38.34
C ASP A 219 -12.38 -29.30 -38.45
N ASP A 220 -13.58 -29.20 -39.04
CA ASP A 220 -14.50 -30.31 -39.33
C ASP A 220 -14.56 -31.36 -38.19
N LEU A 221 -15.13 -30.97 -37.05
CA LEU A 221 -15.32 -31.88 -35.92
C LEU A 221 -16.67 -32.58 -36.01
N ASP A 222 -16.62 -33.91 -36.12
CA ASP A 222 -17.80 -34.76 -36.15
C ASP A 222 -17.81 -35.74 -34.98
N ILE A 223 -18.98 -35.95 -34.38
CA ILE A 223 -19.20 -36.95 -33.32
C ILE A 223 -20.46 -37.77 -33.63
N TRP A 224 -20.31 -39.08 -33.79
CA TRP A 224 -21.40 -39.99 -34.17
C TRP A 224 -21.36 -41.35 -33.48
N GLY A 225 -22.44 -42.11 -33.70
CA GLY A 225 -22.57 -43.50 -33.24
C GLY A 225 -22.03 -44.53 -34.24
N SER A 226 -22.89 -45.50 -34.59
CA SER A 226 -22.53 -46.64 -35.43
C SER A 226 -22.42 -46.34 -36.92
N TRP A 227 -21.54 -47.07 -37.59
CA TRP A 227 -21.24 -46.98 -39.01
C TRP A 227 -22.32 -47.70 -39.86
N THR A 228 -22.80 -47.07 -40.94
CA THR A 228 -23.56 -47.82 -41.98
C THR A 228 -22.92 -47.77 -43.37
N THR A 229 -22.16 -46.74 -43.71
CA THR A 229 -21.30 -46.62 -44.91
C THR A 229 -20.41 -45.38 -44.74
N TYR A 230 -19.07 -45.48 -44.78
CA TYR A 230 -18.22 -44.27 -44.71
C TYR A 230 -16.86 -44.42 -45.41
N ASP A 231 -16.39 -43.28 -45.91
CA ASP A 231 -15.07 -42.98 -46.46
C ASP A 231 -14.26 -42.25 -45.38
N PRO A 232 -13.18 -42.83 -44.83
CA PRO A 232 -12.42 -42.28 -43.70
C PRO A 232 -11.70 -40.94 -43.97
N MET A 233 -11.98 -40.30 -45.10
CA MET A 233 -11.50 -38.98 -45.50
C MET A 233 -12.61 -37.99 -45.94
N GLY A 234 -13.89 -38.36 -45.99
CA GLY A 234 -14.93 -37.52 -46.61
C GLY A 234 -16.19 -37.38 -45.77
N ALA A 235 -16.71 -36.15 -45.66
CA ALA A 235 -17.95 -35.84 -44.95
C ALA A 235 -19.09 -36.82 -45.30
N PRO A 236 -19.88 -37.27 -44.32
CA PRO A 236 -20.98 -38.20 -44.54
C PRO A 236 -21.99 -37.61 -45.55
N THR A 237 -22.11 -38.24 -46.72
CA THR A 237 -22.97 -37.78 -47.83
C THR A 237 -24.47 -38.08 -47.62
N VAL A 238 -24.86 -38.40 -46.38
CA VAL A 238 -26.20 -38.87 -46.00
C VAL A 238 -26.60 -38.18 -44.69
N THR A 239 -27.87 -37.78 -44.54
CA THR A 239 -28.44 -37.36 -43.25
C THR A 239 -28.17 -38.42 -42.18
N TRP A 240 -27.39 -38.07 -41.17
CA TRP A 240 -26.96 -38.93 -40.07
C TRP A 240 -27.37 -38.32 -38.74
N SER A 241 -27.53 -39.13 -37.69
CA SER A 241 -27.75 -38.62 -36.33
C SER A 241 -26.39 -38.32 -35.72
N GLY A 242 -26.12 -37.04 -35.42
CA GLY A 242 -24.76 -36.54 -35.24
C GLY A 242 -24.61 -35.25 -34.47
N PHE A 243 -23.34 -34.86 -34.28
CA PHE A 243 -22.95 -33.47 -34.04
C PHE A 243 -21.84 -33.13 -35.03
N GLU A 244 -21.92 -31.96 -35.66
CA GLU A 244 -21.04 -31.52 -36.74
C GLU A 244 -20.74 -30.02 -36.60
N TRP A 245 -19.46 -29.69 -36.45
CA TRP A 245 -18.98 -28.32 -36.38
C TRP A 245 -17.86 -28.08 -37.41
N ASP A 246 -18.18 -27.26 -38.40
CA ASP A 246 -17.25 -26.86 -39.46
C ASP A 246 -16.38 -25.65 -39.06
N PHE A 247 -16.71 -24.99 -37.95
CA PHE A 247 -16.00 -23.80 -37.43
C PHE A 247 -15.79 -22.66 -38.46
N ASP A 248 -16.67 -22.54 -39.44
CA ASP A 248 -16.59 -21.62 -40.57
C ASP A 248 -17.27 -20.26 -40.30
N GLU A 249 -17.54 -19.94 -39.02
CA GLU A 249 -18.30 -18.75 -38.67
C GLU A 249 -17.58 -17.45 -39.08
N THR A 250 -18.37 -16.51 -39.60
CA THR A 250 -17.89 -15.17 -40.01
C THR A 250 -18.35 -14.10 -39.00
N ASP A 251 -17.53 -13.07 -38.77
CA ASP A 251 -17.67 -12.02 -37.73
C ASP A 251 -17.36 -12.53 -36.29
N PRO A 252 -17.25 -11.68 -35.23
CA PRO A 252 -16.96 -12.14 -33.88
C PRO A 252 -18.13 -12.95 -33.30
N ALA A 253 -18.20 -14.23 -33.67
CA ALA A 253 -19.13 -15.19 -33.13
C ALA A 253 -18.68 -15.62 -31.73
N THR A 254 -19.64 -15.81 -30.83
CA THR A 254 -19.43 -16.39 -29.49
C THR A 254 -19.85 -17.86 -29.44
N VAL A 255 -20.38 -18.38 -30.54
CA VAL A 255 -20.85 -19.76 -30.71
C VAL A 255 -20.50 -20.29 -32.10
N SER A 256 -20.29 -21.60 -32.20
CA SER A 256 -20.29 -22.33 -33.49
C SER A 256 -21.54 -23.20 -33.57
N VAL A 257 -22.21 -23.14 -34.71
CA VAL A 257 -23.50 -23.83 -34.90
C VAL A 257 -23.25 -25.29 -35.19
N ASP A 258 -23.94 -26.18 -34.48
CA ASP A 258 -23.98 -27.59 -34.87
C ASP A 258 -24.88 -27.75 -36.09
N LEU A 259 -24.33 -28.22 -37.21
CA LEU A 259 -25.06 -28.38 -38.48
C LEU A 259 -26.17 -29.44 -38.39
N GLN A 260 -26.12 -30.33 -37.40
CA GLN A 260 -27.20 -31.28 -37.09
C GLN A 260 -28.30 -30.67 -36.21
N GLY A 261 -28.10 -29.46 -35.69
CA GLY A 261 -29.06 -28.69 -34.91
C GLY A 261 -29.32 -29.23 -33.50
N ASN A 262 -28.42 -30.04 -32.94
CA ASN A 262 -28.56 -30.66 -31.63
C ASN A 262 -27.93 -29.80 -30.52
N GLN A 263 -26.67 -29.37 -30.70
CA GLN A 263 -25.94 -28.64 -29.66
C GLN A 263 -24.90 -27.66 -30.22
N ASP A 264 -25.15 -26.36 -30.10
CA ASP A 264 -24.16 -25.36 -30.49
C ASP A 264 -22.96 -25.35 -29.53
N ALA A 265 -21.77 -25.11 -30.07
CA ALA A 265 -20.54 -24.94 -29.33
C ALA A 265 -20.42 -23.51 -28.79
N VAL A 266 -19.92 -23.34 -27.56
CA VAL A 266 -19.70 -22.03 -26.93
C VAL A 266 -18.21 -21.76 -26.81
N PHE A 267 -17.79 -20.59 -27.32
CA PHE A 267 -16.42 -20.14 -27.29
C PHE A 267 -16.07 -19.50 -25.94
N ALA A 268 -15.34 -20.23 -25.09
CA ALA A 268 -14.88 -19.72 -23.80
C ALA A 268 -13.46 -19.13 -23.92
N GLY A 269 -13.38 -17.81 -24.10
CA GLY A 269 -12.09 -17.09 -24.22
C GLY A 269 -11.45 -17.17 -25.60
N VAL A 270 -12.21 -17.60 -26.61
CA VAL A 270 -11.86 -17.47 -28.03
C VAL A 270 -12.71 -16.32 -28.59
N VAL A 271 -12.05 -15.28 -29.12
CA VAL A 271 -12.69 -14.15 -29.80
C VAL A 271 -12.14 -14.16 -31.23
N LEU A 272 -13.03 -14.36 -32.21
CA LEU A 272 -12.71 -14.10 -33.62
C LEU A 272 -12.53 -12.57 -33.79
N ASP A 273 -11.52 -12.11 -34.54
CA ASP A 273 -11.09 -10.70 -34.47
C ASP A 273 -12.06 -9.68 -35.11
N LYS A 274 -11.80 -8.39 -34.85
CA LYS A 274 -12.54 -7.20 -35.32
C LYS A 274 -12.24 -6.78 -36.77
N ASP A 275 -11.30 -7.45 -37.45
CA ASP A 275 -11.24 -7.37 -38.91
C ASP A 275 -12.17 -8.42 -39.57
N GLY A 276 -12.90 -9.20 -38.75
CA GLY A 276 -14.04 -10.04 -39.16
C GLY A 276 -13.64 -11.21 -40.06
N ARG A 277 -12.37 -11.60 -40.04
CA ARG A 277 -11.89 -12.76 -40.80
C ARG A 277 -11.31 -13.78 -39.85
N ASN A 278 -11.79 -15.01 -39.96
CA ASN A 278 -10.91 -16.15 -39.83
C ASN A 278 -9.67 -15.87 -40.72
N PRO A 279 -8.44 -15.71 -40.19
CA PRO A 279 -7.29 -15.38 -41.02
C PRO A 279 -6.71 -16.62 -41.69
N ASP A 280 -7.52 -17.66 -41.92
CA ASP A 280 -7.13 -18.80 -42.73
C ASP A 280 -8.05 -18.91 -43.96
N PRO A 281 -7.50 -19.08 -45.18
CA PRO A 281 -8.27 -19.43 -46.36
C PRO A 281 -8.95 -20.81 -46.27
N ASP A 282 -8.77 -21.52 -45.16
CA ASP A 282 -9.11 -22.93 -44.97
C ASP A 282 -10.31 -23.16 -44.01
N ASN A 283 -10.98 -22.12 -43.49
CA ASN A 283 -12.17 -22.21 -42.61
C ASN A 283 -11.99 -22.81 -41.19
N ALA A 284 -10.77 -22.98 -40.68
CA ALA A 284 -10.53 -23.58 -39.36
C ALA A 284 -10.53 -22.63 -38.14
N ILE A 285 -10.76 -23.16 -36.92
CA ILE A 285 -10.61 -22.43 -35.64
C ILE A 285 -9.19 -22.53 -35.04
N GLU A 286 -8.62 -21.40 -34.62
CA GLU A 286 -7.29 -21.38 -33.96
C GLU A 286 -7.40 -21.50 -32.43
N ILE A 287 -6.90 -22.61 -31.87
CA ILE A 287 -6.78 -22.83 -30.43
C ILE A 287 -5.36 -22.51 -29.97
N LYS A 288 -5.22 -21.39 -29.26
CA LYS A 288 -3.98 -20.98 -28.58
C LYS A 288 -3.92 -21.55 -27.18
N SER A 289 -2.71 -21.66 -26.64
CA SER A 289 -2.48 -22.12 -25.26
C SER A 289 -3.41 -21.41 -24.26
N GLY A 290 -4.22 -22.20 -23.55
CA GLY A 290 -5.16 -21.72 -22.52
C GLY A 290 -6.55 -21.35 -23.04
N ASN A 291 -6.80 -21.38 -24.35
CA ASN A 291 -8.13 -21.20 -24.90
C ASN A 291 -8.90 -22.53 -24.88
N THR A 292 -10.22 -22.47 -24.69
CA THR A 292 -11.08 -23.65 -24.72
C THR A 292 -12.38 -23.39 -25.44
N ILE A 293 -12.92 -24.45 -26.02
CA ILE A 293 -14.26 -24.43 -26.60
C ILE A 293 -15.06 -25.50 -25.86
N SER A 294 -16.25 -25.13 -25.36
CA SER A 294 -17.17 -26.09 -24.76
C SER A 294 -18.19 -26.49 -25.79
N LEU A 295 -18.37 -27.81 -25.97
CA LEU A 295 -19.41 -28.36 -26.84
C LEU A 295 -20.65 -28.79 -26.05
N GLY A 296 -20.75 -28.41 -24.77
CA GLY A 296 -21.87 -28.76 -23.89
C GLY A 296 -21.86 -30.21 -23.39
N GLY A 297 -22.97 -30.62 -22.79
CA GLY A 297 -23.19 -31.97 -22.27
C GLY A 297 -23.68 -32.90 -23.39
N ILE A 298 -22.75 -33.46 -24.16
CA ILE A 298 -23.08 -34.40 -25.23
C ILE A 298 -23.17 -35.81 -24.68
N ASP A 299 -24.34 -36.44 -24.79
CA ASP A 299 -24.49 -37.88 -24.61
C ASP A 299 -24.78 -38.53 -25.96
N VAL A 300 -23.98 -39.55 -26.29
CA VAL A 300 -24.06 -40.30 -27.55
C VAL A 300 -25.07 -41.43 -27.38
N TRP A 301 -25.96 -41.62 -28.36
CA TRP A 301 -27.22 -42.38 -28.27
C TRP A 301 -27.10 -43.81 -27.72
N SER A 302 -28.26 -44.39 -27.37
CA SER A 302 -28.49 -45.71 -26.72
C SER A 302 -27.83 -46.96 -27.36
N ASN A 303 -27.04 -46.78 -28.41
CA ASN A 303 -26.49 -47.82 -29.27
C ASN A 303 -24.96 -47.77 -29.27
N SER A 304 -24.35 -47.59 -28.10
CA SER A 304 -23.06 -48.16 -27.66
C SER A 304 -21.76 -47.79 -28.39
N GLN A 305 -21.76 -47.68 -29.72
CA GLN A 305 -20.62 -47.37 -30.56
C GLN A 305 -20.39 -45.85 -30.62
N LEU A 306 -19.13 -45.45 -30.76
CA LEU A 306 -18.72 -44.05 -30.79
C LEU A 306 -17.66 -43.83 -31.86
N SER A 307 -17.83 -42.77 -32.63
CA SER A 307 -16.88 -42.35 -33.64
C SER A 307 -16.70 -40.84 -33.58
N ILE A 308 -15.46 -40.40 -33.73
CA ILE A 308 -15.10 -38.98 -33.69
C ILE A 308 -14.08 -38.74 -34.80
N SER A 309 -14.34 -37.78 -35.69
CA SER A 309 -13.36 -37.28 -36.66
C SER A 309 -13.07 -35.82 -36.45
N VAL A 310 -11.83 -35.44 -36.72
CA VAL A 310 -11.39 -34.06 -36.60
C VAL A 310 -10.18 -33.81 -37.48
N TRP A 311 -10.14 -32.66 -38.15
CA TRP A 311 -8.94 -32.14 -38.79
C TRP A 311 -8.16 -31.26 -37.82
N ILE A 312 -6.85 -31.50 -37.73
CA ILE A 312 -5.97 -30.69 -36.90
C ILE A 312 -4.74 -30.18 -37.65
N TYR A 313 -4.36 -28.95 -37.35
CA TYR A 313 -3.09 -28.36 -37.73
C TYR A 313 -2.25 -28.12 -36.47
N LEU A 314 -1.35 -29.06 -36.17
CA LEU A 314 -0.57 -29.00 -34.94
C LEU A 314 0.57 -27.98 -35.05
N GLN A 315 0.54 -26.89 -34.27
CA GLN A 315 1.61 -25.89 -34.30
C GLN A 315 2.77 -26.25 -33.37
N LYS A 316 2.48 -26.97 -32.27
CA LYS A 316 3.47 -27.30 -31.23
C LYS A 316 3.32 -28.72 -30.71
N HIS A 317 4.42 -29.47 -30.64
CA HIS A 317 4.45 -30.75 -29.95
C HIS A 317 4.54 -30.53 -28.45
N ASN A 318 3.75 -31.27 -27.69
CA ASN A 318 3.85 -31.34 -26.24
C ASN A 318 4.64 -32.62 -25.86
N PRO A 319 5.58 -32.59 -24.90
CA PRO A 319 6.22 -33.82 -24.42
C PRO A 319 5.27 -34.79 -23.69
N ARG A 320 4.07 -34.31 -23.31
CA ARG A 320 2.97 -35.07 -22.71
C ARG A 320 1.83 -35.26 -23.73
N ASP A 321 0.79 -36.00 -23.37
CA ASP A 321 -0.44 -36.05 -24.14
C ASP A 321 -1.16 -34.71 -24.12
N HIS A 322 -1.73 -34.32 -25.26
CA HIS A 322 -2.67 -33.23 -25.31
C HIS A 322 -3.96 -33.62 -26.00
N VAL A 323 -5.06 -33.19 -25.38
CA VAL A 323 -6.42 -33.43 -25.84
C VAL A 323 -6.80 -32.40 -26.88
N ILE A 324 -7.33 -32.89 -27.99
CA ILE A 324 -8.00 -32.07 -28.99
C ILE A 324 -9.44 -31.86 -28.53
N VAL A 325 -10.15 -32.96 -28.25
CA VAL A 325 -11.52 -32.99 -27.73
C VAL A 325 -11.68 -34.14 -26.72
N GLU A 326 -12.36 -33.87 -25.61
CA GLU A 326 -12.57 -34.83 -24.52
C GLU A 326 -13.93 -34.64 -23.86
N LYS A 327 -14.56 -35.76 -23.48
CA LYS A 327 -15.63 -35.80 -22.47
C LYS A 327 -15.09 -36.39 -21.18
N SER A 328 -15.14 -35.60 -20.12
CA SER A 328 -14.60 -35.99 -18.81
C SER A 328 -15.28 -35.24 -17.67
N ASP A 329 -15.35 -35.91 -16.51
CA ASP A 329 -15.79 -35.33 -15.24
C ASP A 329 -14.60 -34.95 -14.33
N GLY A 330 -13.38 -34.97 -14.88
CA GLY A 330 -12.12 -34.74 -14.15
C GLY A 330 -11.59 -35.97 -13.40
N THR A 331 -12.40 -37.01 -13.22
CA THR A 331 -11.98 -38.31 -12.64
C THR A 331 -11.87 -39.39 -13.71
N ASN A 332 -12.84 -39.43 -14.61
CA ASN A 332 -12.98 -40.41 -15.65
C ASN A 332 -13.00 -39.71 -17.01
N VAL A 333 -12.05 -40.08 -17.86
CA VAL A 333 -12.13 -39.77 -19.28
C VAL A 333 -13.10 -40.77 -19.91
N TYR A 334 -14.30 -40.31 -20.27
CA TYR A 334 -15.30 -41.13 -20.93
C TYR A 334 -14.89 -41.45 -22.36
N TRP A 335 -14.39 -40.43 -23.06
CA TRP A 335 -13.70 -40.59 -24.32
C TRP A 335 -12.85 -39.36 -24.61
N ALA A 336 -11.79 -39.54 -25.38
CA ALA A 336 -10.97 -38.44 -25.85
C ALA A 336 -10.25 -38.77 -27.15
N VAL A 337 -10.10 -37.76 -28.00
CA VAL A 337 -9.19 -37.76 -29.15
C VAL A 337 -8.09 -36.76 -28.88
N GLY A 338 -6.85 -37.18 -29.10
CA GLY A 338 -5.70 -36.31 -28.85
C GLY A 338 -4.43 -36.79 -29.53
N VAL A 339 -3.33 -36.12 -29.19
CA VAL A 339 -1.98 -36.47 -29.65
C VAL A 339 -1.08 -36.68 -28.43
N ASP A 340 -0.53 -37.88 -28.30
CA ASP A 340 0.44 -38.22 -27.26
C ASP A 340 1.84 -38.09 -27.83
N LYS A 341 2.56 -37.06 -27.38
CA LYS A 341 3.83 -36.57 -27.94
C LYS A 341 3.68 -36.07 -29.37
N ASN A 342 3.58 -37.02 -30.28
CA ASN A 342 3.41 -36.78 -31.71
C ASN A 342 2.64 -37.92 -32.38
N LYS A 343 1.86 -38.71 -31.64
CA LYS A 343 1.08 -39.83 -32.18
C LYS A 343 -0.37 -39.65 -31.80
N ALA A 344 -1.27 -39.75 -32.76
CA ALA A 344 -2.69 -39.71 -32.50
C ALA A 344 -3.08 -40.84 -31.53
N TYR A 345 -4.04 -40.55 -30.65
CA TYR A 345 -4.70 -41.56 -29.85
C TYR A 345 -6.19 -41.31 -29.81
N PHE A 346 -6.91 -42.41 -29.61
CA PHE A 346 -8.31 -42.40 -29.23
C PHE A 346 -8.45 -43.25 -27.97
N GLU A 347 -9.22 -42.77 -27.00
CA GLU A 347 -9.57 -43.54 -25.81
C GLU A 347 -11.04 -43.47 -25.50
N VAL A 348 -11.52 -44.54 -24.87
CA VAL A 348 -12.93 -44.71 -24.53
C VAL A 348 -13.04 -45.51 -23.24
N ARG A 349 -14.04 -45.17 -22.45
CA ARG A 349 -14.40 -45.86 -21.22
C ARG A 349 -15.64 -46.71 -21.44
N SER A 350 -15.59 -47.96 -21.01
CA SER A 350 -16.70 -48.91 -21.05
C SER A 350 -16.60 -49.83 -19.83
N GLU A 351 -17.73 -50.08 -19.16
CA GLU A 351 -17.84 -50.92 -17.95
C GLU A 351 -16.84 -50.50 -16.85
N GLY A 352 -16.63 -49.20 -16.69
CA GLY A 352 -15.72 -48.66 -15.68
C GLY A 352 -14.23 -48.83 -15.99
N GLN A 353 -13.86 -49.22 -17.21
CA GLN A 353 -12.47 -49.35 -17.67
C GLN A 353 -12.19 -48.41 -18.85
N THR A 354 -11.07 -47.69 -18.80
CA THR A 354 -10.63 -46.85 -19.93
C THR A 354 -9.58 -47.60 -20.75
N LYS A 355 -9.75 -47.61 -22.08
CA LYS A 355 -8.81 -48.23 -23.03
C LYS A 355 -8.42 -47.23 -24.10
N ARG A 356 -7.13 -47.21 -24.41
CA ARG A 356 -6.52 -46.25 -25.34
C ARG A 356 -5.88 -46.98 -26.51
N ALA A 357 -6.32 -46.66 -27.72
CA ALA A 357 -5.63 -46.99 -28.96
C ALA A 357 -4.67 -45.86 -29.31
N LYS A 358 -3.37 -46.09 -29.10
CA LYS A 358 -2.31 -45.15 -29.47
C LYS A 358 -1.67 -45.58 -30.79
N GLY A 359 -1.71 -44.68 -31.76
CA GLY A 359 -1.12 -44.86 -33.07
C GLY A 359 0.40 -45.02 -33.06
N THR A 360 0.96 -45.30 -34.24
CA THR A 360 2.41 -45.31 -34.47
C THR A 360 2.86 -44.22 -35.43
N THR A 361 1.92 -43.72 -36.24
CA THR A 361 2.14 -42.65 -37.22
C THR A 361 2.42 -41.34 -36.49
N LYS A 362 3.46 -40.64 -36.93
CA LYS A 362 3.82 -39.35 -36.34
C LYS A 362 2.97 -38.25 -36.97
N VAL A 363 2.12 -37.63 -36.17
CA VAL A 363 1.52 -36.33 -36.47
C VAL A 363 2.66 -35.32 -36.52
N LYS A 364 2.77 -34.57 -37.61
CA LYS A 364 3.84 -33.59 -37.79
C LYS A 364 3.35 -32.21 -37.38
N LYS A 365 4.30 -31.34 -37.04
CA LYS A 365 4.00 -29.92 -36.86
C LYS A 365 3.78 -29.25 -38.20
N ASN A 366 2.90 -28.26 -38.21
CA ASN A 366 2.62 -27.39 -39.34
C ASN A 366 2.15 -28.14 -40.59
N GLU A 367 1.43 -29.25 -40.41
CA GLU A 367 0.79 -30.02 -41.48
C GLU A 367 -0.62 -30.42 -40.99
N TRP A 368 -1.62 -30.26 -41.87
CA TRP A 368 -2.97 -30.75 -41.62
C TRP A 368 -2.97 -32.29 -41.50
N THR A 369 -3.61 -32.79 -40.45
CA THR A 369 -3.74 -34.21 -40.18
C THR A 369 -5.18 -34.51 -39.78
N HIS A 370 -5.80 -35.46 -40.47
CA HIS A 370 -7.12 -35.98 -40.10
C HIS A 370 -6.95 -37.13 -39.09
N ILE A 371 -7.68 -37.07 -37.99
CA ILE A 371 -7.67 -38.12 -36.96
C ILE A 371 -9.10 -38.62 -36.78
N THR A 372 -9.26 -39.95 -36.80
CA THR A 372 -10.56 -40.57 -36.51
C THR A 372 -10.41 -41.63 -35.41
N GLY A 373 -11.17 -41.48 -34.33
CA GLY A 373 -11.34 -42.48 -33.30
C GLY A 373 -12.63 -43.29 -33.53
N VAL A 374 -12.57 -44.61 -33.38
CA VAL A 374 -13.75 -45.47 -33.53
C VAL A 374 -13.77 -46.51 -32.41
N TYR A 375 -14.90 -46.63 -31.72
CA TYR A 375 -15.21 -47.69 -30.78
C TYR A 375 -16.42 -48.47 -31.28
N GLU A 376 -16.17 -49.71 -31.71
CA GLU A 376 -17.17 -50.61 -32.26
C GLU A 376 -16.75 -52.05 -32.00
N ASP A 377 -17.72 -52.92 -31.70
CA ASP A 377 -17.50 -54.37 -31.48
C ASP A 377 -16.38 -54.66 -30.48
N GLU A 378 -16.35 -53.89 -29.38
CA GLU A 378 -15.34 -53.96 -28.31
C GLU A 378 -13.92 -53.53 -28.74
N ASP A 379 -13.73 -53.05 -29.97
CA ASP A 379 -12.43 -52.57 -30.44
C ASP A 379 -12.34 -51.04 -30.39
N VAL A 380 -11.27 -50.54 -29.78
CA VAL A 380 -10.84 -49.14 -29.86
C VAL A 380 -9.87 -49.00 -31.02
N LYS A 381 -10.21 -48.17 -32.00
CA LYS A 381 -9.43 -47.97 -33.23
C LYS A 381 -9.07 -46.49 -33.37
N VAL A 382 -7.89 -46.21 -33.91
CA VAL A 382 -7.49 -44.86 -34.34
C VAL A 382 -6.95 -44.90 -35.76
N TYR A 383 -7.41 -43.97 -36.58
CA TYR A 383 -7.02 -43.76 -37.97
C TYR A 383 -6.31 -42.41 -38.09
N VAL A 384 -5.30 -42.35 -38.95
CA VAL A 384 -4.57 -41.12 -39.26
C VAL A 384 -4.57 -40.95 -40.78
N ASN A 385 -5.08 -39.81 -41.26
CA ASN A 385 -5.26 -39.52 -42.69
C ASN A 385 -6.00 -40.64 -43.42
N GLY A 386 -7.08 -41.13 -42.81
CA GLY A 386 -7.94 -42.18 -43.34
C GLY A 386 -7.37 -43.61 -43.28
N VAL A 387 -6.14 -43.80 -42.82
CA VAL A 387 -5.49 -45.12 -42.71
C VAL A 387 -5.54 -45.62 -41.27
N LEU A 388 -5.97 -46.87 -41.06
CA LEU A 388 -5.97 -47.50 -39.73
C LEU A 388 -4.54 -47.57 -39.18
N ASP A 389 -4.29 -46.90 -38.05
CA ASP A 389 -2.97 -46.85 -37.42
C ASP A 389 -2.88 -47.81 -36.21
N LYS A 390 -3.97 -47.97 -35.45
CA LYS A 390 -3.99 -48.93 -34.33
C LYS A 390 -5.39 -49.46 -34.02
N THR A 391 -5.45 -50.72 -33.59
CA THR A 391 -6.59 -51.36 -32.92
C THR A 391 -6.16 -51.92 -31.57
N VAL A 392 -7.02 -51.77 -30.56
CA VAL A 392 -6.89 -52.33 -29.21
C VAL A 392 -8.24 -52.88 -28.76
N ALA A 393 -8.29 -54.16 -28.42
CA ALA A 393 -9.49 -54.75 -27.83
C ALA A 393 -9.73 -54.19 -26.42
N HIS A 394 -10.96 -53.76 -26.15
CA HIS A 394 -11.40 -53.23 -24.87
C HIS A 394 -11.62 -54.34 -23.84
N SER A 395 -11.90 -55.58 -24.30
CA SER A 395 -12.14 -56.77 -23.48
C SER A 395 -13.31 -56.64 -22.48
N SER A 396 -14.17 -55.63 -22.68
CA SER A 396 -15.45 -55.45 -21.98
C SER A 396 -16.48 -56.44 -22.51
N SER A 397 -17.46 -56.83 -21.69
CA SER A 397 -18.61 -57.64 -22.14
C SER A 397 -19.70 -56.82 -22.83
N SER A 398 -19.50 -55.52 -22.91
CA SER A 398 -20.39 -54.54 -23.47
C SER A 398 -19.64 -53.68 -24.47
N SER A 399 -20.29 -53.40 -25.61
CA SER A 399 -19.84 -52.41 -26.57
C SER A 399 -20.26 -50.99 -26.21
N ILE A 400 -20.81 -50.74 -25.00
CA ILE A 400 -21.38 -49.45 -24.59
C ILE A 400 -20.33 -48.55 -23.96
N VAL A 401 -20.15 -47.34 -24.50
CA VAL A 401 -19.40 -46.28 -23.83
C VAL A 401 -20.12 -45.82 -22.56
N ASP A 402 -19.38 -45.70 -21.46
CA ASP A 402 -19.89 -45.11 -20.22
C ASP A 402 -20.37 -43.67 -20.50
N THR A 403 -21.58 -43.32 -20.06
CA THR A 403 -22.16 -41.98 -20.23
C THR A 403 -22.23 -41.23 -18.92
N ASN A 404 -22.20 -39.90 -19.01
CA ASN A 404 -22.43 -38.99 -17.89
C ASN A 404 -22.95 -37.67 -18.45
N SER A 405 -24.25 -37.44 -18.28
CA SER A 405 -24.93 -36.25 -18.77
C SER A 405 -24.42 -34.95 -18.13
N GLY A 406 -23.82 -35.02 -16.93
CA GLY A 406 -23.18 -33.89 -16.26
C GLY A 406 -21.76 -33.60 -16.73
N ALA A 407 -21.12 -34.51 -17.47
CA ALA A 407 -19.77 -34.31 -17.99
C ALA A 407 -19.81 -33.49 -19.29
N ALA A 408 -19.15 -32.33 -19.28
CA ALA A 408 -19.02 -31.48 -20.45
C ALA A 408 -18.00 -32.06 -21.45
N VAL A 409 -18.23 -31.76 -22.72
CA VAL A 409 -17.24 -31.94 -23.78
C VAL A 409 -16.45 -30.66 -23.96
N ILE A 410 -15.12 -30.76 -23.91
CA ILE A 410 -14.21 -29.61 -23.99
C ILE A 410 -13.15 -29.88 -25.06
N MET A 411 -12.83 -28.84 -25.82
CA MET A 411 -11.69 -28.81 -26.73
C MET A 411 -10.55 -27.93 -26.22
N GLY A 412 -9.33 -28.32 -26.60
CA GLY A 412 -8.11 -27.54 -26.41
C GLY A 412 -7.35 -27.78 -25.09
N ARG A 413 -8.00 -28.42 -24.10
CA ARG A 413 -7.38 -28.84 -22.84
C ARG A 413 -8.17 -29.98 -22.18
N HIS A 414 -7.55 -30.64 -21.21
CA HIS A 414 -8.25 -31.52 -20.28
C HIS A 414 -9.32 -30.78 -19.46
N ALA A 415 -10.49 -31.38 -19.36
CA ALA A 415 -11.59 -30.92 -18.53
C ALA A 415 -11.47 -31.50 -17.12
N PRO A 416 -11.68 -30.71 -16.05
CA PRO A 416 -11.57 -29.24 -15.94
C PRO A 416 -10.10 -28.77 -16.03
N GLY A 417 -9.84 -27.48 -16.28
CA GLY A 417 -8.49 -26.94 -16.02
C GLY A 417 -8.06 -27.17 -14.56
N SER A 418 -6.77 -27.03 -14.26
CA SER A 418 -6.20 -27.31 -12.93
C SER A 418 -6.88 -26.55 -11.78
N ALA A 419 -6.68 -27.05 -10.55
CA ALA A 419 -7.26 -26.47 -9.35
C ALA A 419 -6.89 -24.98 -9.19
N LEU A 420 -5.66 -24.59 -9.54
CA LEU A 420 -5.24 -23.18 -9.52
C LEU A 420 -6.07 -22.32 -10.48
N VAL A 421 -6.23 -22.79 -11.71
CA VAL A 421 -7.01 -22.08 -12.74
C VAL A 421 -8.48 -21.93 -12.29
N ARG A 422 -9.06 -22.99 -11.72
CA ARG A 422 -10.44 -22.90 -11.21
C ARG A 422 -10.53 -21.94 -10.03
N TYR A 423 -9.56 -21.98 -9.12
CA TYR A 423 -9.50 -21.10 -7.96
C TYR A 423 -9.52 -19.62 -8.37
N LEU A 424 -8.59 -19.21 -9.24
CA LEU A 424 -8.48 -17.82 -9.68
C LEU A 424 -9.68 -17.35 -10.51
N THR A 425 -10.23 -18.24 -11.34
CA THR A 425 -11.42 -17.91 -12.15
C THR A 425 -12.66 -17.71 -11.26
N ASP A 426 -12.82 -18.53 -10.22
CA ASP A 426 -13.95 -18.43 -9.31
C ASP A 426 -13.81 -17.27 -8.32
N THR A 427 -12.59 -16.85 -7.91
CA THR A 427 -12.43 -15.59 -7.16
C THR A 427 -12.81 -14.38 -8.01
N MET A 428 -12.50 -14.37 -9.31
CA MET A 428 -12.99 -13.35 -10.23
C MET A 428 -14.52 -13.36 -10.36
N ARG A 429 -15.14 -14.54 -10.49
CA ARG A 429 -16.60 -14.64 -10.56
C ARG A 429 -17.27 -14.21 -9.27
N LEU A 430 -16.71 -14.58 -8.12
CA LEU A 430 -17.18 -14.15 -6.81
C LEU A 430 -17.14 -12.62 -6.68
N ALA A 431 -16.05 -11.98 -7.09
CA ALA A 431 -15.92 -10.52 -7.07
C ALA A 431 -16.94 -9.79 -7.96
N LYS A 432 -17.39 -10.43 -9.06
CA LYS A 432 -18.42 -9.88 -9.96
C LYS A 432 -19.85 -10.14 -9.48
N ALA A 433 -20.06 -11.15 -8.63
CA ALA A 433 -21.37 -11.49 -8.14
C ALA A 433 -21.84 -10.44 -7.12
N THR A 434 -22.84 -9.63 -7.50
CA THR A 434 -23.37 -8.52 -6.69
C THR A 434 -24.12 -8.97 -5.42
N ALA A 435 -24.09 -10.27 -5.08
CA ALA A 435 -24.85 -10.88 -3.98
C ALA A 435 -24.17 -12.14 -3.39
N GLY A 436 -22.84 -12.29 -3.51
CA GLY A 436 -22.12 -13.43 -2.93
C GLY A 436 -22.06 -13.38 -1.38
N PRO A 437 -21.82 -14.52 -0.69
CA PRO A 437 -21.75 -14.59 0.78
C PRO A 437 -20.53 -13.88 1.40
N PHE A 438 -19.65 -13.30 0.58
CA PHE A 438 -18.46 -12.56 1.01
C PHE A 438 -18.55 -11.12 0.51
N GLU A 439 -18.55 -10.14 1.43
CA GLU A 439 -18.42 -8.70 1.12
C GLU A 439 -17.00 -8.32 0.67
N ILE A 440 -16.05 -9.26 0.69
CA ILE A 440 -14.61 -9.02 0.48
C ILE A 440 -14.17 -9.66 -0.84
N ASP A 441 -13.46 -8.89 -1.66
CA ASP A 441 -12.78 -9.37 -2.88
C ASP A 441 -11.64 -10.32 -2.50
N LEU A 442 -11.76 -11.61 -2.86
CA LEU A 442 -10.78 -12.65 -2.54
C LEU A 442 -9.72 -12.83 -3.64
N ARG A 443 -9.69 -11.95 -4.65
CA ARG A 443 -8.68 -12.04 -5.70
C ARG A 443 -7.30 -11.68 -5.14
N PRO A 444 -6.23 -12.39 -5.55
CA PRO A 444 -4.86 -12.04 -5.18
C PRO A 444 -4.45 -10.63 -5.57
N PHE A 445 -4.95 -10.17 -6.71
CA PHE A 445 -4.81 -8.80 -7.18
C PHE A 445 -6.16 -8.31 -7.71
N ASN A 446 -6.45 -7.03 -7.52
CA ASN A 446 -7.69 -6.43 -8.05
C ASN A 446 -7.50 -5.13 -8.84
N GLY A 447 -6.33 -4.50 -8.78
CA GLY A 447 -5.96 -3.33 -9.59
C GLY A 447 -5.14 -3.70 -10.82
N ASP A 448 -4.71 -2.68 -11.55
CA ASP A 448 -3.96 -2.83 -12.78
C ASP A 448 -2.53 -3.30 -12.50
N ILE A 449 -2.00 -4.18 -13.35
CA ILE A 449 -0.63 -4.70 -13.20
C ILE A 449 0.26 -4.15 -14.30
N THR A 450 1.26 -3.35 -13.93
CA THR A 450 2.34 -2.94 -14.83
C THR A 450 3.56 -3.82 -14.61
N TYR A 451 4.12 -4.42 -15.67
CA TYR A 451 5.27 -5.32 -15.56
C TYR A 451 6.28 -5.20 -16.71
N HIS A 452 7.48 -5.76 -16.54
CA HIS A 452 8.44 -5.91 -17.64
C HIS A 452 8.11 -7.13 -18.51
N GLY A 453 7.65 -6.90 -19.74
CA GLY A 453 7.16 -7.95 -20.64
C GLY A 453 8.06 -9.18 -20.80
N PRO A 454 9.37 -9.03 -21.05
CA PRO A 454 10.34 -10.13 -21.14
C PRO A 454 10.57 -10.95 -19.86
N ASN A 455 10.38 -10.36 -18.67
CA ASN A 455 10.56 -11.08 -17.40
C ASN A 455 9.38 -11.99 -17.06
N GLN A 456 8.19 -11.71 -17.61
CA GLN A 456 6.98 -12.44 -17.27
C GLN A 456 6.74 -13.66 -18.17
N PRO A 457 6.65 -14.88 -17.61
CA PRO A 457 6.26 -16.08 -18.36
C PRO A 457 4.86 -15.90 -18.97
N LYS A 458 4.64 -16.49 -20.15
CA LYS A 458 3.33 -16.43 -20.83
C LYS A 458 2.19 -16.91 -19.93
N ALA A 459 2.42 -17.98 -19.17
CA ALA A 459 1.40 -18.55 -18.31
C ALA A 459 1.04 -17.62 -17.13
N THR A 460 2.01 -16.95 -16.49
CA THR A 460 1.72 -15.87 -15.53
C THR A 460 0.86 -14.78 -16.16
N LYS A 461 1.18 -14.34 -17.40
CA LYS A 461 0.35 -13.35 -18.11
C LYS A 461 -1.08 -13.85 -18.35
N ASP A 462 -1.24 -15.13 -18.70
CA ASP A 462 -2.56 -15.74 -18.87
C ASP A 462 -3.34 -15.81 -17.53
N LEU A 463 -2.68 -16.16 -16.42
CA LEU A 463 -3.31 -16.16 -15.09
C LEU A 463 -3.82 -14.75 -14.71
N LEU A 464 -2.99 -13.72 -14.91
CA LEU A 464 -3.36 -12.33 -14.60
C LEU A 464 -4.51 -11.82 -15.50
N LYS A 465 -4.38 -11.98 -16.82
CA LYS A 465 -5.36 -11.43 -17.78
C LYS A 465 -6.63 -12.26 -17.90
N LYS A 466 -6.50 -13.57 -18.09
CA LYS A 466 -7.62 -14.45 -18.44
C LYS A 466 -8.34 -14.99 -17.21
N ASN A 467 -7.60 -15.38 -16.18
CA ASN A 467 -8.19 -16.02 -15.00
C ASN A 467 -8.60 -15.02 -13.93
N LEU A 468 -7.78 -14.01 -13.66
CA LEU A 468 -8.11 -12.93 -12.70
C LEU A 468 -8.85 -11.74 -13.33
N GLY A 469 -8.85 -11.64 -14.67
CA GLY A 469 -9.57 -10.59 -15.39
C GLY A 469 -8.94 -9.21 -15.23
N LEU A 470 -7.63 -9.13 -14.99
CA LEU A 470 -6.92 -7.87 -14.74
C LEU A 470 -6.53 -7.17 -16.03
N VAL A 471 -6.47 -5.84 -15.98
CA VAL A 471 -5.78 -5.05 -17.00
C VAL A 471 -4.30 -5.11 -16.70
N THR A 472 -3.48 -5.26 -17.75
CA THR A 472 -2.03 -5.24 -17.58
C THR A 472 -1.35 -4.39 -18.63
N SER A 473 -0.31 -3.68 -18.23
CA SER A 473 0.56 -2.84 -19.06
C SER A 473 1.99 -3.37 -19.07
N GLU A 474 2.68 -3.21 -20.20
CA GLU A 474 4.10 -3.55 -20.31
C GLU A 474 4.95 -2.28 -20.35
N THR A 475 6.00 -2.22 -19.53
CA THR A 475 6.98 -1.13 -19.52
C THR A 475 8.40 -1.65 -19.79
N PRO A 476 9.34 -0.77 -20.23
CA PRO A 476 10.75 -1.08 -20.22
C PRO A 476 11.22 -1.48 -18.81
N ARG A 477 12.31 -2.25 -18.75
CA ARG A 477 12.89 -2.69 -17.48
C ARG A 477 13.30 -1.47 -16.65
N ASP A 478 12.82 -1.41 -15.42
CA ASP A 478 13.23 -0.44 -14.41
C ASP A 478 14.01 -1.15 -13.30
N ASP A 479 15.31 -0.86 -13.21
CA ASP A 479 16.24 -1.39 -12.22
C ASP A 479 16.79 -0.31 -11.26
N THR A 480 16.21 0.89 -11.31
CA THR A 480 16.64 2.00 -10.47
C THR A 480 15.79 2.04 -9.21
N PRO A 481 16.39 1.96 -8.01
CA PRO A 481 15.64 2.13 -6.77
C PRO A 481 14.94 3.49 -6.75
N PRO A 482 13.64 3.56 -6.40
CA PRO A 482 12.89 4.81 -6.41
C PRO A 482 13.36 5.82 -5.36
N ALA A 483 14.02 5.34 -4.32
CA ALA A 483 14.66 6.14 -3.29
C ALA A 483 15.87 5.39 -2.73
N THR A 484 16.75 6.11 -2.04
CA THR A 484 17.92 5.54 -1.36
C THR A 484 17.71 5.57 0.15
N HIS A 485 18.04 4.48 0.83
CA HIS A 485 18.02 4.42 2.29
C HIS A 485 18.84 5.59 2.88
N PRO A 486 18.32 6.35 3.86
CA PRO A 486 18.94 7.59 4.33
C PRO A 486 20.22 7.39 5.16
N GLY A 487 20.61 6.14 5.42
CA GLY A 487 21.79 5.78 6.20
C GLY A 487 21.59 6.09 7.69
N THR A 488 22.67 6.47 8.38
CA THR A 488 22.62 6.81 9.81
C THR A 488 22.15 8.26 9.99
N VAL A 489 20.84 8.44 10.17
CA VAL A 489 20.25 9.73 10.54
C VAL A 489 20.21 9.85 12.07
N THR A 490 20.76 10.94 12.61
CA THR A 490 20.80 11.18 14.07
C THR A 490 19.95 12.35 14.52
N SER A 491 19.56 13.24 13.61
CA SER A 491 18.76 14.42 13.91
C SER A 491 18.00 14.92 12.69
N TYR A 492 16.97 15.73 12.90
CA TYR A 492 16.21 16.42 11.85
C TYR A 492 15.81 17.83 12.27
N GLN A 493 15.40 18.65 11.31
CA GLN A 493 14.89 20.00 11.53
C GLN A 493 13.57 20.17 10.77
N LEU A 494 12.61 20.88 11.36
CA LEU A 494 11.30 21.09 10.73
C LEU A 494 11.32 22.24 9.72
N PHE A 495 11.98 23.35 10.05
CA PHE A 495 12.06 24.53 9.19
C PHE A 495 13.36 25.28 9.48
N ASP A 496 13.82 26.09 8.52
CA ASP A 496 15.06 26.86 8.67
C ASP A 496 15.00 27.84 9.86
N GLY A 497 16.06 27.88 10.67
CA GLY A 497 16.10 28.59 11.95
C GLY A 497 15.35 27.90 13.11
N GLY A 498 14.68 26.77 12.90
CA GLY A 498 14.07 25.96 13.96
C GLY A 498 15.09 25.18 14.81
N PRO A 499 14.67 24.54 15.92
CA PRO A 499 15.56 23.67 16.68
C PRO A 499 15.88 22.39 15.91
N THR A 500 17.06 21.83 16.18
CA THR A 500 17.45 20.48 15.73
C THR A 500 16.95 19.46 16.76
N TYR A 501 16.16 18.48 16.30
CA TYR A 501 15.64 17.39 17.11
C TYR A 501 16.54 16.16 16.96
N ASN A 502 16.98 15.59 18.07
CA ASN A 502 17.75 14.35 18.06
C ASN A 502 16.81 13.15 17.93
N ILE A 503 17.12 12.23 17.01
CA ILE A 503 16.32 11.01 16.79
C ILE A 503 16.66 10.00 17.91
N PRO A 504 15.68 9.62 18.75
CA PRO A 504 15.88 8.62 19.79
C PRO A 504 16.25 7.25 19.21
N VAL A 505 17.14 6.55 19.92
CA VAL A 505 17.52 5.17 19.57
C VAL A 505 16.61 4.20 20.30
N MET A 506 16.00 3.29 19.54
CA MET A 506 15.21 2.18 20.08
C MET A 506 16.09 0.97 20.40
N PRO A 507 15.68 0.13 21.37
CA PRO A 507 16.29 -1.18 21.55
C PRO A 507 16.02 -2.07 20.33
N ALA A 508 16.89 -3.05 20.11
CA ALA A 508 16.78 -4.00 19.00
C ALA A 508 15.56 -4.93 19.11
N GLU A 509 14.94 -5.01 20.30
CA GLU A 509 13.73 -5.79 20.53
C GLU A 509 12.76 -4.99 21.39
N ILE A 510 11.49 -4.96 21.01
CA ILE A 510 10.42 -4.36 21.80
C ILE A 510 9.28 -5.36 22.01
N SER A 511 8.60 -5.22 23.14
CA SER A 511 7.41 -5.98 23.54
C SER A 511 6.62 -5.16 24.54
N GLY A 512 5.30 -5.12 24.44
CA GLY A 512 4.41 -4.43 25.39
C GLY A 512 4.71 -2.93 25.54
N THR A 513 5.34 -2.32 24.53
CA THR A 513 5.79 -0.93 24.57
C THR A 513 5.11 -0.12 23.47
N GLU A 514 4.68 1.08 23.82
CA GLU A 514 4.15 2.08 22.88
C GLU A 514 5.17 3.20 22.69
N TYR A 515 5.49 3.51 21.43
CA TYR A 515 6.32 4.64 21.02
C TYR A 515 5.46 5.64 20.25
N THR A 516 5.48 6.90 20.64
CA THR A 516 4.68 7.96 20.01
C THR A 516 5.42 9.29 20.01
N PHE A 517 4.99 10.24 19.17
CA PHE A 517 5.61 11.54 19.04
C PHE A 517 5.56 12.35 20.35
N ASP A 518 6.57 13.21 20.54
CA ASP A 518 6.63 14.18 21.63
C ASP A 518 6.89 15.56 21.03
N ALA A 519 5.91 16.46 21.13
CA ALA A 519 5.98 17.80 20.56
C ALA A 519 7.20 18.63 21.02
N LEU A 520 7.83 18.30 22.16
CA LEU A 520 9.01 18.99 22.68
C LEU A 520 10.32 18.42 22.14
N THR A 521 10.43 17.09 22.04
CA THR A 521 11.71 16.41 21.82
C THR A 521 11.77 15.60 20.53
N ASN A 522 10.63 15.09 20.06
CA ASN A 522 10.50 14.29 18.85
C ASN A 522 9.14 14.51 18.18
N PRO A 523 8.86 15.71 17.63
CA PRO A 523 7.53 16.09 17.16
C PRO A 523 6.98 15.24 16.01
N LEU A 524 7.83 14.52 15.26
CA LEU A 524 7.41 13.63 14.18
C LEU A 524 7.32 12.14 14.59
N GLY A 525 7.76 11.78 15.80
CA GLY A 525 7.81 10.38 16.22
C GLY A 525 8.82 9.56 15.41
N ILE A 526 9.96 10.15 15.04
CA ILE A 526 10.99 9.43 14.29
C ILE A 526 11.90 8.70 15.26
N TYR A 527 12.17 7.43 14.98
CA TYR A 527 13.02 6.58 15.79
C TYR A 527 14.05 5.87 14.92
N ARG A 528 15.21 5.56 15.51
CA ARG A 528 16.24 4.75 14.85
C ARG A 528 16.58 3.50 15.63
N CYS A 529 16.75 2.39 14.92
CA CYS A 529 17.38 1.18 15.46
C CYS A 529 18.79 1.03 14.87
N THR A 530 19.70 0.41 15.62
CA THR A 530 21.02 0.00 15.12
C THR A 530 21.05 -1.52 15.01
N GLY A 531 21.42 -2.05 13.85
CA GLY A 531 21.13 -3.42 13.46
C GLY A 531 19.63 -3.62 13.16
N GLY A 532 19.15 -4.84 13.33
CA GLY A 532 17.73 -5.19 13.13
C GLY A 532 16.82 -4.76 14.29
N LEU A 533 15.52 -4.77 14.03
CA LEU A 533 14.46 -4.49 15.01
C LEU A 533 13.48 -5.66 15.05
N THR A 534 13.31 -6.28 16.22
CA THR A 534 12.32 -7.33 16.46
C THR A 534 11.11 -6.77 17.23
N LEU A 535 9.93 -6.96 16.66
CA LEU A 535 8.64 -6.52 17.17
C LEU A 535 7.90 -7.73 17.73
N ASN A 536 7.91 -7.87 19.05
CA ASN A 536 7.18 -8.91 19.77
C ASN A 536 5.80 -8.41 20.21
N ASP A 537 5.09 -9.21 21.01
CA ASP A 537 3.69 -9.00 21.36
C ASP A 537 3.38 -7.59 21.89
N ASN A 538 2.23 -7.04 21.50
CA ASN A 538 1.68 -5.77 21.99
C ASN A 538 2.64 -4.57 21.81
N SER A 539 3.35 -4.53 20.69
CA SER A 539 4.25 -3.42 20.35
C SER A 539 3.55 -2.43 19.43
N SER A 540 3.54 -1.14 19.80
CA SER A 540 2.93 -0.08 18.99
C SER A 540 3.94 1.03 18.72
N ILE A 541 4.02 1.49 17.47
CA ILE A 541 4.82 2.66 17.10
C ILE A 541 3.97 3.59 16.24
N THR A 542 3.84 4.84 16.67
CA THR A 542 3.29 5.92 15.87
C THR A 542 4.43 6.83 15.42
N GLY A 543 4.70 6.81 14.11
CA GLY A 543 5.74 7.61 13.46
C GLY A 543 6.54 6.83 12.44
N MET A 544 7.85 7.07 12.42
CA MET A 544 8.75 6.48 11.43
C MET A 544 9.87 5.73 12.13
N VAL A 545 10.15 4.51 11.69
CA VAL A 545 11.31 3.73 12.11
C VAL A 545 12.33 3.66 10.97
N ILE A 546 13.57 4.04 11.28
CA ILE A 546 14.73 3.88 10.40
C ILE A 546 15.65 2.80 11.00
N THR A 547 15.97 1.77 10.24
CA THR A 547 16.89 0.70 10.66
C THR A 547 17.85 0.37 9.55
N ASP A 548 19.10 0.04 9.89
CA ASP A 548 20.12 -0.48 8.98
C ASP A 548 20.04 -2.01 8.78
N GLY A 549 19.26 -2.72 9.59
CA GLY A 549 19.11 -4.18 9.54
C GLY A 549 17.72 -4.65 9.11
N THR A 550 17.42 -5.90 9.47
CA THR A 550 16.11 -6.53 9.23
C THR A 550 15.08 -6.09 10.28
N VAL A 551 13.87 -5.74 9.85
CA VAL A 551 12.71 -5.63 10.75
C VAL A 551 12.03 -6.98 10.80
N THR A 552 11.93 -7.56 11.99
CA THR A 552 11.30 -8.86 12.22
C THR A 552 10.02 -8.65 13.03
N VAL A 553 8.88 -9.10 12.52
CA VAL A 553 7.61 -9.17 13.25
C VAL A 553 7.45 -10.60 13.76
N SER A 554 7.70 -10.80 15.05
CA SER A 554 7.64 -12.12 15.70
C SER A 554 6.41 -12.30 16.60
N GLY A 555 5.84 -11.19 17.09
CA GLY A 555 4.73 -11.20 18.04
C GLY A 555 3.35 -10.92 17.45
N SER A 556 2.34 -10.97 18.31
CA SER A 556 0.95 -10.65 18.04
C SER A 556 0.58 -9.21 18.43
N ASP A 557 -0.45 -8.66 17.81
CA ASP A 557 -0.98 -7.33 18.12
C ASP A 557 0.09 -6.22 17.97
N VAL A 558 0.83 -6.27 16.86
CA VAL A 558 1.86 -5.27 16.50
C VAL A 558 1.26 -4.20 15.60
N THR A 559 1.36 -2.93 16.00
CA THR A 559 0.84 -1.78 15.24
C THR A 559 1.95 -0.81 14.83
N MET A 560 1.88 -0.33 13.60
CA MET A 560 2.78 0.68 13.05
C MET A 560 1.96 1.71 12.31
N ASP A 561 1.89 2.94 12.79
CA ASP A 561 1.09 4.00 12.16
C ASP A 561 1.99 5.16 11.75
N ALA A 562 2.06 5.48 10.46
CA ALA A 562 2.78 6.65 9.98
C ALA A 562 2.20 7.95 10.58
N THR A 563 3.08 8.87 10.97
CA THR A 563 2.67 10.19 11.45
C THR A 563 2.21 11.08 10.29
N ASN A 564 1.01 11.62 10.40
CA ASN A 564 0.55 12.72 9.54
C ASN A 564 1.39 13.97 9.79
N LEU A 565 1.97 14.50 8.73
CA LEU A 565 2.65 15.78 8.74
C LEU A 565 1.62 16.92 8.84
N PRO A 566 1.93 17.99 9.59
CA PRO A 566 1.12 19.19 9.55
C PRO A 566 0.94 19.72 8.11
N GLY A 567 -0.31 19.80 7.65
CA GLY A 567 -0.63 20.08 6.25
C GLY A 567 -0.15 21.46 5.76
N LEU A 568 -0.02 21.58 4.43
CA LEU A 568 0.28 22.84 3.75
C LEU A 568 -0.94 23.78 3.77
N ASP A 569 -0.69 25.08 3.77
CA ASP A 569 -1.70 26.12 3.84
C ASP A 569 -2.56 26.12 2.58
N GLY A 570 -3.86 25.88 2.76
CA GLY A 570 -4.81 25.77 1.65
C GLY A 570 -4.85 24.41 0.94
N ASP A 571 -4.06 23.43 1.40
CA ASP A 571 -4.06 22.06 0.88
C ASP A 571 -4.82 21.11 1.83
N SER A 572 -5.65 20.24 1.25
CA SER A 572 -6.38 19.20 1.99
C SER A 572 -5.75 17.81 1.89
N THR A 573 -4.68 17.66 1.11
CA THR A 573 -3.94 16.41 0.95
C THR A 573 -3.30 16.02 2.28
N ILE A 574 -3.42 14.74 2.64
CA ILE A 574 -2.78 14.22 3.85
C ILE A 574 -1.35 13.84 3.46
N TYR A 575 -0.37 14.46 4.11
CA TYR A 575 1.03 14.14 3.90
C TYR A 575 1.55 13.27 5.05
N GLN A 576 2.28 12.20 4.72
CA GLN A 576 2.89 11.30 5.71
C GLN A 576 4.37 11.09 5.40
N ILE A 577 5.17 10.86 6.44
CA ILE A 577 6.48 10.20 6.28
C ILE A 577 6.27 8.67 6.23
N PRO A 578 7.22 7.89 5.69
CA PRO A 578 7.13 6.44 5.74
C PRO A 578 6.99 5.93 7.17
N ALA A 579 6.23 4.85 7.37
CA ALA A 579 6.15 4.18 8.66
C ALA A 579 7.45 3.42 8.96
N VAL A 580 8.00 2.76 7.94
CA VAL A 580 9.21 1.93 8.06
C VAL A 580 10.13 2.18 6.87
N VAL A 581 11.39 2.47 7.17
CA VAL A 581 12.48 2.48 6.20
C VAL A 581 13.53 1.48 6.67
N GLY A 582 13.49 0.29 6.07
CA GLY A 582 14.40 -0.81 6.33
C GLY A 582 15.68 -0.73 5.49
N GLY A 583 16.82 -1.00 6.13
CA GLY A 583 18.12 -1.11 5.48
C GLY A 583 18.36 -2.49 4.85
N SER A 584 17.62 -3.51 5.30
CA SER A 584 17.63 -4.86 4.73
C SER A 584 16.19 -5.35 4.53
N ASP A 585 15.84 -6.46 5.18
CA ASP A 585 14.60 -7.19 4.92
C ASP A 585 13.52 -6.77 5.93
N ILE A 586 12.26 -6.97 5.56
CA ILE A 586 11.14 -7.04 6.49
C ILE A 586 10.66 -8.48 6.49
N LYS A 587 10.68 -9.11 7.66
CA LYS A 587 10.30 -10.51 7.86
C LYS A 587 9.14 -10.58 8.82
N VAL A 588 8.08 -11.24 8.42
CA VAL A 588 6.96 -11.58 9.29
C VAL A 588 7.07 -13.07 9.61
N GLU A 589 7.37 -13.38 10.88
CA GLU A 589 7.65 -14.75 11.33
C GLU A 589 6.37 -15.56 11.58
N THR A 590 6.57 -16.88 11.61
CA THR A 590 5.55 -17.85 11.99
C THR A 590 4.96 -17.53 13.36
N GLY A 591 3.65 -17.35 13.43
CA GLY A 591 2.93 -17.09 14.68
C GLY A 591 2.61 -15.63 14.96
N ALA A 592 3.13 -14.68 14.16
CA ALA A 592 2.67 -13.30 14.20
C ALA A 592 1.16 -13.21 13.89
N ALA A 593 0.42 -12.41 14.65
CA ALA A 593 -1.03 -12.33 14.57
C ALA A 593 -1.51 -10.88 14.71
N ASN A 594 -2.65 -10.53 14.11
CA ASN A 594 -3.28 -9.22 14.28
C ASN A 594 -2.32 -8.04 14.05
N CYS A 595 -1.38 -8.17 13.11
CA CYS A 595 -0.42 -7.11 12.82
C CYS A 595 -1.05 -6.12 11.84
N GLN A 596 -1.06 -4.84 12.20
CA GLN A 596 -1.74 -3.78 11.47
C GLN A 596 -0.78 -2.62 11.25
N TRP A 597 -0.34 -2.45 10.01
CA TRP A 597 0.57 -1.39 9.62
C TRP A 597 -0.16 -0.41 8.72
N GLN A 598 0.04 0.89 8.97
CA GLN A 598 -0.53 1.97 8.21
C GLN A 598 0.58 2.93 7.74
N GLY A 599 0.63 3.17 6.44
CA GLY A 599 1.62 4.06 5.81
C GLY A 599 2.47 3.39 4.74
N LEU A 600 3.59 4.05 4.39
CA LEU A 600 4.55 3.52 3.42
C LEU A 600 5.63 2.68 4.12
N VAL A 601 5.90 1.52 3.55
CA VAL A 601 6.92 0.57 3.98
C VAL A 601 7.96 0.42 2.87
N TYR A 602 9.22 0.69 3.20
CA TYR A 602 10.35 0.52 2.28
C TYR A 602 11.32 -0.54 2.80
N ALA A 603 11.67 -1.52 1.95
CA ALA A 603 12.62 -2.59 2.30
C ALA A 603 13.32 -3.18 1.09
N SER A 604 14.49 -3.78 1.29
CA SER A 604 15.23 -4.54 0.26
C SER A 604 14.56 -5.88 -0.07
N LYS A 605 13.81 -6.45 0.87
CA LYS A 605 12.98 -7.64 0.67
C LYS A 605 11.83 -7.62 1.65
N PHE A 606 10.62 -7.95 1.20
CA PHE A 606 9.50 -8.24 2.08
C PHE A 606 9.21 -9.74 2.07
N GLU A 607 9.22 -10.39 3.24
CA GLU A 607 9.05 -11.84 3.36
C GLU A 607 8.05 -12.21 4.45
N LEU A 608 7.01 -12.95 4.05
CA LEU A 608 6.09 -13.63 4.95
C LEU A 608 6.53 -15.10 5.06
N LEU A 609 7.00 -15.53 6.23
CA LEU A 609 7.46 -16.91 6.43
C LEU A 609 6.30 -17.91 6.42
N GLU A 610 6.63 -19.18 6.13
CA GLU A 610 5.67 -20.29 6.16
C GLU A 610 5.02 -20.44 7.55
N SER A 611 3.77 -20.92 7.57
CA SER A 611 2.97 -21.27 8.76
C SER A 611 2.28 -20.13 9.54
N SER A 612 0.99 -20.37 9.83
CA SER A 612 0.05 -19.68 10.76
C SER A 612 0.31 -18.21 11.14
N VAL A 613 0.68 -17.33 10.20
CA VAL A 613 0.44 -15.90 10.42
C VAL A 613 -1.07 -15.71 10.46
N SER A 614 -1.59 -15.22 11.59
CA SER A 614 -3.04 -15.12 11.80
C SER A 614 -3.65 -14.01 10.95
N SER A 615 -2.87 -12.95 10.73
CA SER A 615 -3.17 -11.82 9.84
C SER A 615 -2.03 -10.79 9.91
N PHE A 616 -1.52 -10.37 8.76
CA PHE A 616 -0.72 -9.15 8.60
C PHE A 616 -1.42 -8.27 7.55
N GLN A 617 -1.73 -7.05 7.95
CA GLN A 617 -2.41 -6.08 7.10
C GLN A 617 -1.56 -4.82 6.99
N LEU A 618 -1.37 -4.36 5.75
CA LEU A 618 -0.75 -3.09 5.42
C LEU A 618 -1.79 -2.20 4.72
N THR A 619 -2.19 -1.11 5.35
CA THR A 619 -2.99 -0.05 4.73
C THR A 619 -2.05 1.07 4.31
N GLY A 620 -1.74 1.19 3.02
CA GLY A 620 -0.76 2.12 2.50
C GLY A 620 0.00 1.54 1.32
N LYS A 621 1.33 1.65 1.33
CA LYS A 621 2.17 1.28 0.19
C LYS A 621 3.34 0.41 0.60
N LEU A 622 3.64 -0.60 -0.20
CA LEU A 622 4.85 -1.41 -0.08
C LEU A 622 5.79 -1.11 -1.25
N VAL A 623 7.01 -0.69 -0.94
CA VAL A 623 8.06 -0.38 -1.91
C VAL A 623 9.24 -1.32 -1.64
N THR A 624 9.46 -2.29 -2.53
CA THR A 624 10.48 -3.33 -2.34
C THR A 624 10.83 -4.01 -3.66
N PRO A 625 12.09 -4.35 -3.97
CA PRO A 625 12.43 -5.03 -5.21
C PRO A 625 12.06 -6.52 -5.18
N GLU A 626 11.96 -7.11 -3.99
CA GLU A 626 11.70 -8.53 -3.79
C GLU A 626 10.56 -8.73 -2.79
N ILE A 627 9.54 -9.46 -3.19
CA ILE A 627 8.45 -9.89 -2.30
C ILE A 627 8.32 -11.41 -2.32
N ILE A 628 8.28 -12.00 -1.13
CA ILE A 628 8.05 -13.42 -0.92
C ILE A 628 6.86 -13.59 0.02
N VAL A 629 5.78 -14.16 -0.50
CA VAL A 629 4.64 -14.63 0.30
C VAL A 629 4.65 -16.15 0.24
N ASN A 630 5.10 -16.81 1.32
CA ASN A 630 5.17 -18.26 1.35
C ASN A 630 3.81 -18.91 1.61
N LYS A 631 3.72 -20.21 1.34
CA LYS A 631 2.51 -21.01 1.55
C LYS A 631 2.02 -20.99 2.99
N ARG A 632 0.70 -20.95 3.14
CA ARG A 632 0.06 -21.22 4.43
C ARG A 632 0.10 -22.71 4.72
N SER A 633 0.44 -23.11 5.95
CA SER A 633 0.54 -24.53 6.35
C SER A 633 -0.75 -25.34 6.12
N GLY A 634 -1.93 -24.71 6.23
CA GLY A 634 -3.21 -25.35 5.91
C GLY A 634 -3.50 -25.51 4.41
N TRP A 635 -2.71 -24.87 3.55
CA TRP A 635 -2.84 -24.88 2.08
C TRP A 635 -1.72 -25.67 1.39
N ASP A 636 -0.68 -26.07 2.13
CA ASP A 636 0.40 -26.93 1.64
C ASP A 636 -0.09 -28.38 1.53
N LEU A 637 -0.91 -28.61 0.51
CA LEU A 637 -1.60 -29.87 0.22
C LEU A 637 -1.06 -30.45 -1.09
N GLY A 638 -0.88 -31.77 -1.14
CA GLY A 638 -0.35 -32.45 -2.32
C GLY A 638 -1.30 -32.43 -3.52
N GLU A 639 -0.75 -32.65 -4.72
CA GLU A 639 -1.49 -32.64 -5.99
C GLU A 639 -2.74 -33.53 -5.97
N SER A 640 -2.66 -34.73 -5.40
CA SER A 640 -3.80 -35.65 -5.30
C SER A 640 -4.96 -35.11 -4.48
N TRP A 641 -4.68 -34.30 -3.45
CA TRP A 641 -5.74 -33.66 -2.66
C TRP A 641 -6.45 -32.59 -3.48
N TRP A 642 -5.69 -31.73 -4.16
CA TRP A 642 -6.23 -30.67 -5.03
C TRP A 642 -7.08 -31.22 -6.17
N GLN A 643 -6.64 -32.32 -6.80
CA GLN A 643 -7.43 -33.01 -7.81
C GLN A 643 -8.74 -33.58 -7.24
N SER A 644 -8.68 -34.23 -6.07
CA SER A 644 -9.87 -34.76 -5.40
C SER A 644 -10.86 -33.66 -5.03
N ALA A 645 -10.38 -32.54 -4.49
CA ALA A 645 -11.20 -31.38 -4.14
C ALA A 645 -11.88 -30.78 -5.38
N LEU A 646 -11.14 -30.65 -6.49
CA LEU A 646 -11.67 -30.17 -7.76
C LEU A 646 -12.74 -31.10 -8.33
N ASN A 647 -12.51 -32.41 -8.34
CA ASN A 647 -13.48 -33.40 -8.84
C ASN A 647 -14.75 -33.43 -7.99
N THR A 648 -14.59 -33.32 -6.66
CA THR A 648 -15.73 -33.23 -5.73
C THR A 648 -16.55 -31.97 -6.00
N PHE A 649 -15.87 -30.85 -6.24
CA PHE A 649 -16.53 -29.59 -6.52
C PHE A 649 -17.28 -29.61 -7.87
N LEU A 650 -16.73 -30.25 -8.90
CA LEU A 650 -17.36 -30.34 -10.22
C LEU A 650 -18.50 -31.35 -10.32
N SER A 651 -18.50 -32.35 -9.43
CA SER A 651 -19.59 -33.33 -9.35
C SER A 651 -20.79 -32.84 -8.53
N ALA A 652 -20.67 -31.71 -7.85
CA ALA A 652 -21.80 -31.04 -7.22
C ALA A 652 -22.62 -30.29 -8.29
N GLU A 653 -23.94 -30.52 -8.35
CA GLU A 653 -24.82 -29.80 -9.28
C GLU A 653 -24.68 -28.27 -9.09
N ASP A 654 -24.41 -27.55 -10.20
CA ASP A 654 -24.24 -26.09 -10.27
C ASP A 654 -25.50 -25.38 -9.71
N GLY A 655 -25.47 -25.02 -8.43
CA GLY A 655 -26.38 -24.06 -7.84
C GLY A 655 -25.74 -22.66 -7.86
N ASP A 656 -26.54 -21.63 -8.15
CA ASP A 656 -26.11 -20.23 -8.05
C ASP A 656 -25.44 -19.97 -6.69
N GLY A 657 -24.16 -19.57 -6.72
CA GLY A 657 -23.39 -19.17 -5.52
C GLY A 657 -22.36 -20.19 -4.99
N TYR A 658 -22.11 -21.31 -5.68
CA TYR A 658 -21.09 -22.29 -5.30
C TYR A 658 -19.75 -22.05 -6.03
N TYR A 659 -18.70 -21.64 -5.29
CA TYR A 659 -17.39 -21.29 -5.84
C TYR A 659 -16.28 -22.16 -5.29
N PHE A 660 -15.30 -22.54 -6.12
CA PHE A 660 -14.22 -23.45 -5.73
C PHE A 660 -13.45 -23.00 -4.48
N PRO A 661 -13.03 -21.72 -4.31
CA PRO A 661 -12.38 -21.27 -3.08
C PRO A 661 -13.17 -21.57 -1.80
N THR A 662 -14.50 -21.55 -1.90
CA THR A 662 -15.41 -21.71 -0.76
C THR A 662 -15.76 -23.18 -0.49
N SER A 663 -15.55 -24.08 -1.45
CA SER A 663 -15.84 -25.51 -1.33
C SER A 663 -14.69 -26.32 -0.72
N LEU A 664 -13.49 -25.75 -0.59
CA LEU A 664 -12.28 -26.48 -0.16
C LEU A 664 -12.32 -26.96 1.29
N GLY A 665 -13.23 -26.44 2.11
CA GLY A 665 -13.18 -26.62 3.58
C GLY A 665 -11.97 -25.94 4.23
N LEU A 666 -11.22 -25.15 3.46
CA LEU A 666 -10.15 -24.27 3.90
C LEU A 666 -10.70 -22.85 4.00
N SER A 667 -10.14 -22.02 4.89
CA SER A 667 -10.48 -20.60 4.91
C SER A 667 -9.81 -19.89 3.71
N PRO A 668 -10.58 -19.33 2.76
CA PRO A 668 -10.04 -18.59 1.63
C PRO A 668 -9.69 -17.13 2.00
N VAL A 669 -9.95 -16.72 3.24
CA VAL A 669 -9.61 -15.37 3.72
C VAL A 669 -8.07 -15.25 3.76
N PRO A 670 -7.50 -14.24 3.09
CA PRO A 670 -6.07 -14.03 3.04
C PRO A 670 -5.51 -13.68 4.43
N ALA A 671 -4.37 -14.26 4.79
CA ALA A 671 -3.63 -13.88 5.99
C ALA A 671 -2.73 -12.65 5.75
N PHE A 672 -2.46 -12.33 4.47
CA PHE A 672 -1.67 -11.19 4.06
C PHE A 672 -2.51 -10.29 3.17
N TYR A 673 -2.61 -9.02 3.57
CA TYR A 673 -3.49 -8.08 2.92
C TYR A 673 -2.79 -6.72 2.78
N ILE A 674 -2.66 -6.21 1.56
CA ILE A 674 -2.22 -4.83 1.31
C ILE A 674 -3.38 -4.09 0.64
N GLN A 675 -3.71 -2.89 1.11
CA GLN A 675 -4.67 -2.01 0.45
C GLN A 675 -4.19 -0.56 0.44
N PRO A 676 -4.62 0.25 -0.55
CA PRO A 676 -4.35 1.68 -0.52
C PRO A 676 -5.09 2.34 0.65
N GLU A 677 -4.61 3.52 1.04
CA GLU A 677 -5.34 4.41 1.95
C GLU A 677 -6.68 4.83 1.34
N THR A 678 -7.71 4.93 2.19
CA THR A 678 -9.05 5.39 1.76
C THR A 678 -9.10 6.89 1.49
N SER A 679 -8.17 7.64 2.11
CA SER A 679 -8.00 9.08 1.92
C SER A 679 -6.86 9.34 0.94
N ALA A 680 -6.89 10.48 0.25
CA ALA A 680 -5.80 10.91 -0.62
C ALA A 680 -4.57 11.26 0.24
N THR A 681 -3.71 10.27 0.44
CA THR A 681 -2.48 10.35 1.22
C THR A 681 -1.27 10.34 0.30
N GLU A 682 -0.39 11.33 0.45
CA GLU A 682 0.91 11.39 -0.21
C GLU A 682 2.05 11.15 0.78
N TYR A 683 3.05 10.39 0.35
CA TYR A 683 4.22 10.06 1.15
C TYR A 683 5.41 10.92 0.73
N LEU A 684 5.97 11.64 1.69
CA LEU A 684 7.19 12.42 1.51
C LEU A 684 8.40 11.55 1.83
N TRP A 685 9.36 11.43 0.90
CA TRP A 685 10.67 10.85 1.19
C TRP A 685 11.65 11.95 1.64
N PRO A 686 12.00 12.04 2.94
CA PRO A 686 12.74 13.19 3.43
C PRO A 686 14.23 13.15 3.07
N ASP A 687 14.80 14.27 2.64
CA ASP A 687 16.24 14.54 2.74
C ASP A 687 16.53 15.11 4.14
N TRP A 688 17.20 14.29 4.96
CA TRP A 688 17.48 14.64 6.36
C TRP A 688 18.60 15.67 6.53
N SER A 689 19.28 16.05 5.44
CA SER A 689 20.27 17.11 5.46
C SER A 689 19.66 18.52 5.41
N GLN A 690 18.36 18.63 5.13
CA GLN A 690 17.63 19.88 4.98
C GLN A 690 16.39 19.92 5.89
N PRO A 691 15.84 21.12 6.16
CA PRO A 691 14.59 21.24 6.88
C PRO A 691 13.42 20.64 6.11
N LEU A 692 12.46 20.06 6.81
CA LEU A 692 11.29 19.42 6.20
C LEU A 692 10.39 20.40 5.41
N TYR A 693 10.15 21.58 5.97
CA TYR A 693 9.40 22.68 5.38
C TYR A 693 10.36 23.76 4.89
N GLU A 694 10.16 24.18 3.65
CA GLU A 694 11.02 25.17 2.99
C GLU A 694 10.26 26.44 2.64
N ALA A 695 11.02 27.49 2.29
CA ALA A 695 10.44 28.71 1.76
C ALA A 695 9.82 28.43 0.39
N ASP A 696 8.58 28.86 0.21
CA ASP A 696 7.94 28.84 -1.11
C ASP A 696 8.76 29.71 -2.09
N PRO A 697 9.10 29.21 -3.29
CA PRO A 697 9.86 29.95 -4.30
C PRO A 697 9.26 31.32 -4.66
N THR A 698 7.94 31.49 -4.52
CA THR A 698 7.24 32.75 -4.76
C THR A 698 7.46 33.77 -3.65
N ASP A 699 7.71 33.31 -2.42
CA ASP A 699 7.93 34.14 -1.25
C ASP A 699 9.41 34.44 -0.98
N GLY A 700 10.29 33.51 -1.34
CA GLY A 700 11.75 33.57 -1.15
C GLY A 700 12.22 33.41 0.31
N VAL A 701 11.31 33.47 1.29
CA VAL A 701 11.56 33.27 2.73
C VAL A 701 10.35 32.58 3.39
N LEU A 702 10.56 31.99 4.56
CA LEU A 702 9.47 31.42 5.36
C LEU A 702 8.45 32.50 5.76
N ARG A 703 7.17 32.12 5.78
CA ARG A 703 6.05 33.00 6.15
C ARG A 703 5.48 32.65 7.50
N TRP A 704 5.03 33.67 8.23
CA TRP A 704 4.62 33.52 9.61
C TRP A 704 3.30 34.25 9.89
N LYS A 705 2.43 33.62 10.67
CA LYS A 705 1.14 34.18 11.11
C LYS A 705 1.21 34.50 12.60
N ILE A 706 0.88 35.73 12.98
CA ILE A 706 0.77 36.10 14.40
C ILE A 706 -0.47 35.44 15.00
N ILE A 707 -0.28 34.61 16.02
CA ILE A 707 -1.37 33.94 16.76
C ILE A 707 -1.74 34.74 18.01
N TRP A 708 -0.76 35.41 18.62
CA TRP A 708 -0.94 36.15 19.85
C TRP A 708 0.15 37.19 20.09
N MET A 709 -0.18 38.25 20.82
CA MET A 709 0.74 39.32 21.18
C MET A 709 0.26 40.04 22.45
N GLU A 710 1.20 40.40 23.33
CA GLU A 710 0.97 41.17 24.57
C GLU A 710 1.91 42.37 24.71
#